data_AF-A0A8C7EZB1-F1
#
_entry.id   AF-A0A8C7EZB1-F1
#
_cell.length_a   1.000
_cell.length_b   1.000
_cell.length_c   1.000
_cell.angle_alpha   90.00
_cell.angle_beta   90.00
_cell.angle_gamma   90.00
#
_symmetry.space_group_name_H-M   'P 1'
#
loop_
_entity.id
_entity.type
_entity.pdbx_description
1 polymer ?
#
loop_
_entity_poly.entity_id
_entity_poly.type
_entity_poly.pdbx_seq_one_letter_code
_entity_poly.pdbx_strand_id
1 'polypeptide(L)'
;MSGGALGIEIVLVFFLPLFLLHRYGHFRKQHPLVLFGTLLSWYLCFLIVFILPLDVSTTIYNQCKIDNEKPRALTSSDPSNQTSNSSVFPTSTPKVCHKPWSYIPDGILPVFWRVVYWTSQCLTWLLLPFMQSYASSGGFSIPGKIKTALIENAIYYGTYLVIFCSLLIYLAVHPQWQLTWQGLQTISIAAANTWGLFLLVLLLGYGLVEIPCLYWNSSRHGYLLAKTYFKAAKLAKEKSDAEENMDDAMEEVANVNESIGYGHPLRISIDTILRKCPMEIQEKMVRLNTEDSEDESTQRTYPSKRSLVKLHKQVICAGQRHSQTQVQWAILLEEAFHLEDVCKNETSTSHQFVHSFLSSQPPGWLGKYLYTPTIEWYWECVLRQWCYRLLALLLSLLSVAVVWSECTFFSTHPVLSLFAIFIQLAESDYNYLYIEMACFVSILFLCVCVYSTVFRIRVFNYYYLVPHHQTDAYSLLFSGMLFCRLTPPLCLNFLGLIHMDASISHQQRIQTAYTTIMGSMRLLSFIADGFYIYYPMLIVLLCIATYCSLGTRCLNLLGFPQYISQSDDLTSELVEEGRELIRRERRNRQRSEDAESRKRGWRERYGEQRNLRRSRNGYSELKDNDSPSDNSDTAQLTRRESGDHTGLLQDVDTTSLDPSDSPTQRYAGGRYLSLASSRPHILNNV
;
A
#
# COMPACT_ATOMS: atom_id res chain seq x y z
N MET A 1 16.62 27.57 -14.37
CA MET A 1 15.33 28.13 -13.91
C MET A 1 15.58 29.23 -12.89
N SER A 2 14.57 30.05 -12.57
CA SER A 2 14.62 30.82 -11.32
C SER A 2 14.46 29.84 -10.15
N GLY A 3 15.11 30.09 -9.01
CA GLY A 3 14.98 29.23 -7.81
C GLY A 3 13.54 29.07 -7.34
N GLY A 4 12.66 30.04 -7.65
CA GLY A 4 11.23 29.94 -7.37
C GLY A 4 10.50 28.83 -8.15
N ALA A 5 10.94 28.47 -9.35
CA ALA A 5 10.31 27.40 -10.13
C ALA A 5 10.60 26.01 -9.53
N LEU A 6 11.87 25.75 -9.20
CA LEU A 6 12.29 24.57 -8.43
C LEU A 6 11.61 24.54 -7.04
N GLY A 7 11.41 25.69 -6.41
CA GLY A 7 10.60 25.81 -5.19
C GLY A 7 9.13 25.41 -5.37
N ILE A 8 8.51 25.78 -6.49
CA ILE A 8 7.13 25.39 -6.84
C ILE A 8 7.06 23.88 -7.10
N GLU A 9 7.99 23.29 -7.84
CA GLU A 9 8.06 21.83 -8.08
C GLU A 9 8.18 21.06 -6.76
N ILE A 10 9.11 21.47 -5.89
CA ILE A 10 9.31 20.92 -4.54
C ILE A 10 8.01 20.96 -3.71
N VAL A 11 7.27 22.07 -3.76
CA VAL A 11 5.96 22.21 -3.09
C VAL A 11 4.86 21.37 -3.74
N LEU A 12 4.81 21.27 -5.07
CA LEU A 12 3.84 20.43 -5.78
C LEU A 12 4.05 18.93 -5.47
N VAL A 13 5.31 18.50 -5.45
CA VAL A 13 5.69 17.12 -5.10
C VAL A 13 5.27 16.75 -3.68
N PHE A 14 5.20 17.69 -2.73
CA PHE A 14 4.76 17.43 -1.35
C PHE A 14 3.29 17.00 -1.25
N PHE A 15 2.40 17.42 -2.16
CA PHE A 15 0.99 17.05 -2.10
C PHE A 15 0.73 15.58 -2.47
N LEU A 16 1.58 14.95 -3.29
CA LEU A 16 1.45 13.54 -3.67
C LEU A 16 1.62 12.56 -2.48
N PRO A 17 2.73 12.56 -1.71
CA PRO A 17 2.86 11.73 -0.52
C PRO A 17 1.87 12.14 0.58
N LEU A 18 1.46 13.41 0.67
CA LEU A 18 0.42 13.83 1.61
C LEU A 18 -0.94 13.18 1.29
N PHE A 19 -1.34 13.17 0.01
CA PHE A 19 -2.57 12.50 -0.46
C PHE A 19 -2.50 10.98 -0.29
N LEU A 20 -1.36 10.35 -0.63
CA LEU A 20 -1.16 8.93 -0.40
C LEU A 20 -1.19 8.59 1.09
N LEU A 21 -0.52 9.39 1.93
CA LEU A 21 -0.47 9.19 3.37
C LEU A 21 -1.85 9.34 3.99
N HIS A 22 -2.66 10.29 3.50
CA HIS A 22 -4.08 10.38 3.86
C HIS A 22 -4.82 9.10 3.45
N ARG A 23 -4.69 8.64 2.20
CA ARG A 23 -5.37 7.43 1.69
C ARG A 23 -5.07 6.17 2.52
N TYR A 24 -3.84 6.01 3.01
CA TYR A 24 -3.41 4.81 3.74
C TYR A 24 -3.49 4.95 5.27
N GLY A 25 -3.13 6.10 5.85
CA GLY A 25 -2.94 6.31 7.29
C GLY A 25 -3.97 7.26 7.93
N HIS A 26 -4.39 6.94 9.16
CA HIS A 26 -5.47 7.68 9.83
C HIS A 26 -4.95 8.88 10.65
N PHE A 27 -4.98 10.08 10.06
CA PHE A 27 -4.38 11.31 10.65
C PHE A 27 -4.81 11.60 12.10
N ARG A 28 -6.07 11.30 12.48
CA ARG A 28 -6.58 11.51 13.86
C ARG A 28 -6.34 10.36 14.86
N LYS A 29 -5.89 9.18 14.42
CA LYS A 29 -5.68 8.00 15.28
C LYS A 29 -4.21 7.64 15.44
N GLN A 30 -3.40 7.86 14.40
CA GLN A 30 -1.96 7.59 14.43
C GLN A 30 -1.20 8.72 15.14
N HIS A 31 -0.05 8.39 15.75
CA HIS A 31 0.76 9.35 16.48
C HIS A 31 1.39 10.38 15.51
N PRO A 32 1.42 11.70 15.80
CA PRO A 32 1.89 12.72 14.85
C PRO A 32 3.30 12.49 14.30
N LEU A 33 4.23 12.00 15.13
CA LEU A 33 5.60 11.67 14.69
C LEU A 33 5.64 10.51 13.67
N VAL A 34 4.69 9.56 13.72
CA VAL A 34 4.62 8.45 12.75
C VAL A 34 4.19 8.96 11.38
N LEU A 35 3.17 9.81 11.37
CA LEU A 35 2.70 10.50 10.16
C LEU A 35 3.81 11.37 9.57
N PHE A 36 4.50 12.16 10.41
CA PHE A 36 5.63 12.99 9.97
C PHE A 36 6.80 12.18 9.42
N GLY A 37 7.24 11.12 10.11
CA GLY A 37 8.34 10.27 9.67
C GLY A 37 8.05 9.56 8.35
N THR A 38 6.82 9.09 8.15
CA THR A 38 6.38 8.50 6.89
C THR A 38 6.25 9.57 5.79
N LEU A 39 5.63 10.73 6.09
CA LEU A 39 5.48 11.82 5.12
C LEU A 39 6.84 12.28 4.59
N LEU A 40 7.81 12.50 5.49
CA LEU A 40 9.15 12.95 5.15
C LEU A 40 9.91 11.90 4.33
N SER A 41 9.87 10.63 4.73
CA SER A 41 10.54 9.55 3.97
C SER A 41 9.92 9.36 2.58
N TRP A 42 8.59 9.30 2.47
CA TRP A 42 7.90 9.20 1.18
C TRP A 42 8.19 10.42 0.29
N TYR A 43 8.16 11.62 0.85
CA TYR A 43 8.45 12.88 0.14
C TYR A 43 9.87 12.93 -0.43
N LEU A 44 10.88 12.60 0.36
CA LEU A 44 12.27 12.51 -0.10
C LEU A 44 12.43 11.52 -1.28
N CYS A 45 11.61 10.48 -1.33
CA CYS A 45 11.66 9.44 -2.36
C CYS A 45 10.85 9.78 -3.63
N PHE A 46 9.74 10.52 -3.54
CA PHE A 46 9.06 11.03 -4.75
C PHE A 46 9.80 12.20 -5.39
N LEU A 47 10.54 12.98 -4.60
CA LEU A 47 11.28 14.14 -5.06
C LEU A 47 12.43 13.79 -6.04
N ILE A 48 13.06 12.61 -5.89
CA ILE A 48 14.15 12.19 -6.79
C ILE A 48 13.72 12.07 -8.26
N VAL A 49 12.44 11.79 -8.51
CA VAL A 49 11.85 11.68 -9.86
C VAL A 49 11.97 12.99 -10.63
N PHE A 50 11.98 14.13 -9.94
CA PHE A 50 12.04 15.48 -10.53
C PHE A 50 13.45 16.08 -10.47
N ILE A 51 14.17 15.93 -9.35
CA ILE A 51 15.49 16.55 -9.19
C ILE A 51 16.60 15.79 -9.93
N LEU A 52 16.49 14.48 -10.14
CA LEU A 52 17.53 13.70 -10.84
C LEU A 52 17.63 14.04 -12.34
N PRO A 53 16.53 14.22 -13.11
CA PRO A 53 16.58 14.81 -14.46
C PRO A 53 17.22 16.20 -14.52
N LEU A 54 17.01 17.04 -13.50
CA LEU A 54 17.60 18.38 -13.40
C LEU A 54 19.12 18.33 -13.11
N ASP A 55 19.58 17.37 -12.32
CA ASP A 55 21.02 17.11 -12.09
C ASP A 55 21.71 16.60 -13.37
N VAL A 56 21.09 15.65 -14.09
CA VAL A 56 21.61 15.13 -15.37
C VAL A 56 21.71 16.24 -16.43
N SER A 57 20.64 17.00 -16.66
CA SER A 57 20.63 18.08 -17.66
C SER A 57 21.60 19.22 -17.31
N THR A 58 21.73 19.57 -16.01
CA THR A 58 22.73 20.54 -15.54
C THR A 58 24.16 20.01 -15.70
N THR A 59 24.39 18.72 -15.45
CA THR A 59 25.70 18.06 -15.63
C THR A 59 26.13 18.05 -17.11
N ILE A 60 25.22 17.71 -18.03
CA ILE A 60 25.50 17.72 -19.48
C ILE A 60 25.79 19.14 -20.00
N TYR A 61 25.08 20.16 -19.49
CA TYR A 61 25.40 21.56 -19.80
C TYR A 61 26.79 21.97 -19.27
N ASN A 62 27.13 21.61 -18.03
CA ASN A 62 28.45 21.91 -17.46
C ASN A 62 29.60 21.14 -18.15
N GLN A 63 29.34 19.92 -18.64
CA GLN A 63 30.24 19.17 -19.53
C GLN A 63 30.51 19.95 -20.83
N CYS A 64 29.44 20.40 -21.52
CA CYS A 64 29.56 21.19 -22.75
C CYS A 64 30.47 22.42 -22.56
N LYS A 65 30.36 23.12 -21.43
CA LYS A 65 31.22 24.28 -21.13
C LYS A 65 32.69 23.87 -21.04
N ILE A 66 32.99 22.84 -20.26
CA ILE A 66 34.36 22.34 -20.05
C ILE A 66 34.98 21.78 -21.34
N ASP A 67 34.18 21.18 -22.23
CA ASP A 67 34.64 20.69 -23.53
C ASP A 67 34.91 21.83 -24.54
N ASN A 68 34.33 23.02 -24.34
CA ASN A 68 34.66 24.23 -25.12
C ASN A 68 35.79 25.06 -24.49
N GLU A 69 35.88 25.10 -23.15
CA GLU A 69 36.98 25.75 -22.42
C GLU A 69 38.32 24.99 -22.56
N LYS A 70 38.27 23.70 -22.95
CA LYS A 70 39.43 22.89 -23.35
C LYS A 70 39.53 22.74 -24.87
N PRO A 71 40.08 23.71 -25.62
CA PRO A 71 40.62 23.38 -26.94
C PRO A 71 41.64 22.24 -26.75
N ARG A 72 41.57 21.20 -27.58
CA ARG A 72 42.46 20.02 -27.47
C ARG A 72 43.90 20.47 -27.36
N ALA A 73 44.52 20.28 -26.20
CA ALA A 73 45.95 20.44 -26.04
C ALA A 73 46.64 19.37 -26.89
N LEU A 74 47.19 19.75 -28.05
CA LEU A 74 48.06 18.85 -28.80
C LEU A 74 49.25 18.49 -27.93
N THR A 75 49.61 17.21 -27.92
CA THR A 75 50.87 16.71 -27.36
C THR A 75 52.04 17.16 -28.24
N SER A 76 52.42 18.44 -28.13
CA SER A 76 53.54 19.02 -28.88
C SER A 76 54.86 18.76 -28.16
N SER A 77 55.36 17.53 -28.25
CA SER A 77 56.66 17.14 -27.70
C SER A 77 57.40 16.15 -28.60
N ASP A 78 57.51 16.46 -29.89
CA ASP A 78 58.45 15.81 -30.80
C ASP A 78 58.95 16.80 -31.87
N PRO A 79 60.24 17.19 -31.88
CA PRO A 79 60.78 18.13 -32.87
C PRO A 79 61.47 17.36 -34.02
N SER A 80 60.74 17.12 -35.12
CA SER A 80 61.36 16.65 -36.38
C SER A 80 60.81 17.38 -37.61
N ASN A 81 61.71 17.68 -38.55
CA ASN A 81 61.41 18.46 -39.74
C ASN A 81 60.75 17.62 -40.83
N GLN A 82 59.69 18.14 -41.48
CA GLN A 82 59.63 18.26 -42.94
C GLN A 82 58.47 19.13 -43.45
N THR A 83 58.51 19.47 -44.73
CA THR A 83 57.75 20.55 -45.37
C THR A 83 56.49 20.09 -46.11
N SER A 84 55.51 20.99 -46.18
CA SER A 84 54.52 21.13 -47.26
C SER A 84 53.72 19.88 -47.70
N ASN A 85 52.44 19.82 -47.28
CA ASN A 85 51.36 20.24 -48.19
C ASN A 85 50.01 20.38 -47.48
N SER A 86 49.07 21.08 -48.12
CA SER A 86 47.75 21.41 -47.58
C SER A 86 46.82 20.20 -47.53
N SER A 87 46.40 19.80 -46.33
CA SER A 87 45.20 18.99 -46.11
C SER A 87 44.34 19.65 -45.02
N VAL A 88 43.03 19.69 -45.24
CA VAL A 88 42.07 20.48 -44.45
C VAL A 88 42.06 20.02 -42.99
N PHE A 89 42.53 20.88 -42.08
CA PHE A 89 42.17 20.76 -40.67
C PHE A 89 40.66 21.01 -40.53
N PRO A 90 39.88 20.10 -39.92
CA PRO A 90 38.51 20.41 -39.56
C PRO A 90 38.51 21.46 -38.46
N THR A 91 38.22 22.72 -38.80
CA THR A 91 37.97 23.79 -37.85
C THR A 91 36.68 23.49 -37.08
N SER A 92 36.82 22.75 -35.98
CA SER A 92 35.76 22.54 -35.01
C SER A 92 35.43 23.89 -34.36
N THR A 93 34.45 24.59 -34.93
CA THR A 93 33.88 25.82 -34.37
C THR A 93 33.46 25.57 -32.91
N PRO A 94 33.77 26.48 -31.97
CA PRO A 94 33.32 26.33 -30.59
C PRO A 94 31.79 26.20 -30.56
N LYS A 95 31.30 25.10 -29.98
CA LYS A 95 29.87 24.77 -29.97
C LYS A 95 29.19 25.59 -28.89
N VAL A 96 28.23 26.44 -29.28
CA VAL A 96 27.52 27.32 -28.35
C VAL A 96 26.66 26.47 -27.41
N CYS A 97 27.11 26.32 -26.15
CA CYS A 97 26.33 25.66 -25.11
C CYS A 97 25.13 26.55 -24.72
N HIS A 98 23.95 26.24 -25.27
CA HIS A 98 22.73 26.90 -24.86
C HIS A 98 22.41 26.55 -23.39
N LYS A 99 22.09 27.56 -22.58
CA LYS A 99 21.77 27.35 -21.17
C LYS A 99 20.38 26.69 -21.05
N PRO A 100 20.24 25.52 -20.40
CA PRO A 100 18.94 24.90 -20.23
C PRO A 100 18.00 25.82 -19.46
N TRP A 101 16.72 25.87 -19.88
CA TRP A 101 15.66 26.59 -19.17
C TRP A 101 15.68 26.25 -17.67
N SER A 102 15.90 24.97 -17.37
CA SER A 102 15.87 24.37 -16.05
C SER A 102 17.17 24.49 -15.24
N TYR A 103 18.26 25.03 -15.82
CA TYR A 103 19.60 25.15 -15.18
C TYR A 103 19.54 25.62 -13.71
N ILE A 104 20.18 24.86 -12.82
CA ILE A 104 20.33 25.20 -11.40
C ILE A 104 21.74 25.76 -11.16
N PRO A 105 21.91 26.89 -10.43
CA PRO A 105 23.23 27.39 -10.07
C PRO A 105 24.12 26.38 -9.35
N ASP A 106 25.41 26.40 -9.70
CA ASP A 106 26.41 25.50 -9.14
C ASP A 106 26.48 25.62 -7.60
N GLY A 107 26.72 24.49 -6.93
CA GLY A 107 26.74 24.40 -5.45
C GLY A 107 25.38 24.11 -4.79
N ILE A 108 24.24 24.48 -5.41
CA ILE A 108 22.91 24.18 -4.83
C ILE A 108 22.64 22.67 -4.83
N LEU A 109 22.81 21.99 -5.97
CA LEU A 109 22.59 20.54 -6.09
C LEU A 109 23.43 19.71 -5.10
N PRO A 110 24.75 19.95 -4.92
CA PRO A 110 25.54 19.27 -3.88
C PRO A 110 25.08 19.52 -2.43
N VAL A 111 24.56 20.70 -2.10
CA VAL A 111 23.98 20.95 -0.76
C VAL A 111 22.65 20.21 -0.63
N PHE A 112 21.82 20.27 -1.66
CA PHE A 112 20.52 19.60 -1.70
C PHE A 112 20.64 18.07 -1.52
N TRP A 113 21.45 17.42 -2.35
CA TRP A 113 21.66 15.98 -2.26
C TRP A 113 22.31 15.53 -0.96
N ARG A 114 23.16 16.37 -0.34
CA ARG A 114 23.71 16.12 1.00
C ARG A 114 22.60 16.05 2.05
N VAL A 115 21.64 16.99 2.01
CA VAL A 115 20.48 16.98 2.92
C VAL A 115 19.62 15.73 2.66
N VAL A 116 19.26 15.43 1.41
CA VAL A 116 18.43 14.25 1.06
C VAL A 116 19.10 12.94 1.50
N TYR A 117 20.41 12.78 1.25
CA TYR A 117 21.14 11.58 1.63
C TYR A 117 21.17 11.38 3.15
N TRP A 118 21.69 12.37 3.91
CA TRP A 118 21.85 12.20 5.36
C TRP A 118 20.52 12.14 6.12
N THR A 119 19.47 12.83 5.65
CA THR A 119 18.11 12.65 6.20
C THR A 119 17.55 11.26 5.90
N SER A 120 17.71 10.74 4.69
CA SER A 120 17.26 9.39 4.32
C SER A 120 18.00 8.30 5.11
N GLN A 121 19.31 8.44 5.34
CA GLN A 121 20.06 7.50 6.17
C GLN A 121 19.63 7.56 7.64
N CYS A 122 19.43 8.76 8.21
CA CYS A 122 18.92 8.94 9.58
C CYS A 122 17.51 8.35 9.76
N LEU A 123 16.62 8.54 8.77
CA LEU A 123 15.30 7.92 8.74
C LEU A 123 15.39 6.38 8.69
N THR A 124 16.24 5.84 7.82
CA THR A 124 16.37 4.39 7.57
C THR A 124 16.99 3.63 8.75
N TRP A 125 17.99 4.21 9.43
CA TRP A 125 18.82 3.49 10.41
C TRP A 125 18.64 3.92 11.86
N LEU A 126 17.92 5.02 12.13
CA LEU A 126 17.72 5.50 13.50
C LEU A 126 16.24 5.80 13.79
N LEU A 127 15.63 6.74 13.06
CA LEU A 127 14.32 7.27 13.45
C LEU A 127 13.17 6.27 13.19
N LEU A 128 13.01 5.77 11.96
CA LEU A 128 11.89 4.88 11.63
C LEU A 128 11.96 3.52 12.36
N PRO A 129 13.13 2.85 12.50
CA PRO A 129 13.25 1.62 13.30
C PRO A 129 12.87 1.81 14.78
N PHE A 130 13.34 2.90 15.41
CA PHE A 130 12.96 3.24 16.78
C PHE A 130 11.45 3.51 16.91
N MET A 131 10.89 4.29 15.98
CA MET A 131 9.45 4.57 15.92
C MET A 131 8.61 3.29 15.75
N GLN A 132 9.11 2.31 15.01
CA GLN A 132 8.40 1.06 14.68
C GLN A 132 8.29 0.14 15.90
N SER A 133 9.37 -0.02 16.67
CA SER A 133 9.31 -0.68 17.98
C SER A 133 8.50 0.12 19.01
N TYR A 134 8.62 1.45 19.02
CA TYR A 134 7.83 2.29 19.92
C TYR A 134 6.31 2.13 19.67
N ALA A 135 5.88 2.19 18.42
CA ALA A 135 4.49 2.01 18.02
C ALA A 135 3.95 0.62 18.40
N SER A 136 4.72 -0.44 18.12
CA SER A 136 4.32 -1.82 18.40
C SER A 136 4.54 -2.28 19.86
N SER A 137 4.93 -1.39 20.78
CA SER A 137 5.13 -1.72 22.19
C SER A 137 3.84 -1.61 23.02
N GLY A 138 3.50 -2.66 23.77
CA GLY A 138 2.33 -2.72 24.67
C GLY A 138 2.51 -1.99 26.02
N GLY A 139 3.58 -1.22 26.18
CA GLY A 139 3.91 -0.58 27.47
C GLY A 139 2.89 0.48 27.89
N PHE A 140 2.39 0.39 29.13
CA PHE A 140 1.39 1.33 29.69
C PHE A 140 1.92 2.76 29.92
N SER A 141 3.23 2.99 29.91
CA SER A 141 3.85 4.31 30.11
C SER A 141 4.88 4.65 29.03
N ILE A 142 5.00 5.94 28.71
CA ILE A 142 5.95 6.48 27.72
C ILE A 142 7.39 6.01 27.96
N PRO A 143 8.00 6.14 29.17
CA PRO A 143 9.34 5.65 29.42
C PRO A 143 9.44 4.11 29.32
N GLY A 144 8.36 3.38 29.61
CA GLY A 144 8.29 1.93 29.36
C GLY A 144 8.37 1.61 27.87
N LYS A 145 7.59 2.30 27.02
CA LYS A 145 7.64 2.17 25.56
C LYS A 145 9.02 2.51 24.99
N ILE A 146 9.63 3.61 25.43
CA ILE A 146 10.99 4.01 25.02
C ILE A 146 12.02 2.94 25.42
N LYS A 147 11.97 2.43 26.66
CA LYS A 147 12.89 1.38 27.12
C LYS A 147 12.74 0.10 26.30
N THR A 148 11.51 -0.34 26.02
CA THR A 148 11.26 -1.49 25.14
C THR A 148 11.81 -1.25 23.74
N ALA A 149 11.53 -0.08 23.14
CA ALA A 149 11.98 0.23 21.79
C ALA A 149 13.50 0.31 21.65
N LEU A 150 14.20 0.86 22.65
CA LEU A 150 15.65 0.87 22.69
C LEU A 150 16.23 -0.55 22.85
N ILE A 151 15.62 -1.41 23.68
CA ILE A 151 16.09 -2.80 23.85
C ILE A 151 15.89 -3.62 22.58
N GLU A 152 14.72 -3.54 21.94
CA GLU A 152 14.46 -4.26 20.67
C GLU A 152 15.43 -3.84 19.56
N ASN A 153 15.65 -2.53 19.39
CA ASN A 153 16.62 -2.03 18.40
C ASN A 153 18.07 -2.35 18.79
N ALA A 154 18.45 -2.30 20.07
CA ALA A 154 19.79 -2.66 20.52
C ALA A 154 20.10 -4.15 20.32
N ILE A 155 19.12 -5.04 20.46
CA ILE A 155 19.26 -6.46 20.12
C ILE A 155 19.47 -6.60 18.61
N TYR A 156 18.64 -5.94 17.78
CA TYR A 156 18.73 -5.97 16.33
C TYR A 156 20.09 -5.46 15.83
N TYR A 157 20.49 -4.23 16.19
CA TYR A 157 21.79 -3.69 15.78
C TYR A 157 22.98 -4.40 16.43
N GLY A 158 22.79 -4.99 17.63
CA GLY A 158 23.79 -5.85 18.27
C GLY A 158 24.13 -7.09 17.45
N THR A 159 23.15 -7.77 16.84
CA THR A 159 23.44 -8.93 15.98
C THR A 159 24.15 -8.53 14.69
N TYR A 160 23.78 -7.41 14.05
CA TYR A 160 24.53 -6.88 12.91
C TYR A 160 25.97 -6.48 13.28
N LEU A 161 26.19 -5.89 14.46
CA LEU A 161 27.52 -5.54 14.94
C LEU A 161 28.40 -6.79 15.15
N VAL A 162 27.84 -7.88 15.68
CA VAL A 162 28.56 -9.16 15.83
C VAL A 162 28.93 -9.75 14.47
N ILE A 163 28.01 -9.74 13.49
CA ILE A 163 28.27 -10.22 12.11
C ILE A 163 29.31 -9.35 11.41
N PHE A 164 29.24 -8.03 11.57
CA PHE A 164 30.22 -7.10 11.01
C PHE A 164 31.60 -7.32 11.62
N CYS A 165 31.70 -7.43 12.95
CA CYS A 165 32.96 -7.70 13.64
C CYS A 165 33.58 -9.05 13.26
N SER A 166 32.79 -10.12 13.07
CA SER A 166 33.35 -11.42 12.63
C SER A 166 33.86 -11.37 11.19
N LEU A 167 33.17 -10.65 10.29
CA LEU A 167 33.66 -10.37 8.93
C LEU A 167 34.92 -9.51 8.95
N LEU A 168 35.02 -8.49 9.81
CA LEU A 168 36.24 -7.69 9.94
C LEU A 168 37.43 -8.50 10.47
N ILE A 169 37.20 -9.42 11.41
CA ILE A 169 38.25 -10.34 11.88
C ILE A 169 38.72 -11.26 10.75
N TYR A 170 37.81 -11.83 9.97
CA TYR A 170 38.15 -12.62 8.79
C TYR A 170 38.99 -11.82 7.76
N LEU A 171 38.59 -10.57 7.49
CA LEU A 171 39.30 -9.67 6.57
C LEU A 171 40.68 -9.26 7.11
N ALA A 172 40.82 -9.01 8.42
CA ALA A 172 42.08 -8.60 9.04
C ALA A 172 43.09 -9.76 9.24
N VAL A 173 42.63 -11.02 9.24
CA VAL A 173 43.49 -12.21 9.28
C VAL A 173 44.02 -12.58 7.89
N HIS A 174 43.40 -12.09 6.80
CA HIS A 174 43.87 -12.35 5.43
C HIS A 174 45.15 -11.56 5.10
N PRO A 175 46.30 -12.22 4.85
CA PRO A 175 47.61 -11.56 4.81
C PRO A 175 47.85 -10.63 3.59
N GLN A 176 46.88 -10.51 2.69
CA GLN A 176 46.92 -9.61 1.53
C GLN A 176 46.19 -8.26 1.77
N TRP A 177 45.47 -8.10 2.89
CA TRP A 177 44.51 -6.99 3.09
C TRP A 177 44.94 -6.05 4.24
N GLN A 178 45.42 -4.84 3.92
CA GLN A 178 45.72 -3.83 4.94
C GLN A 178 44.49 -2.97 5.25
N LEU A 179 43.82 -3.23 6.39
CA LEU A 179 42.67 -2.45 6.84
C LEU A 179 43.06 -1.02 7.25
N THR A 180 42.99 -0.09 6.31
CA THR A 180 43.07 1.36 6.57
C THR A 180 41.69 1.89 6.99
N TRP A 181 41.63 2.88 7.89
CA TRP A 181 40.38 3.48 8.38
C TRP A 181 39.46 3.99 7.24
N GLN A 182 40.03 4.59 6.20
CA GLN A 182 39.29 5.01 4.99
C GLN A 182 38.68 3.81 4.23
N GLY A 183 39.38 2.68 4.20
CA GLY A 183 38.87 1.42 3.66
C GLY A 183 37.74 0.83 4.51
N LEU A 184 37.83 0.93 5.84
CA LEU A 184 36.75 0.52 6.75
C LEU A 184 35.47 1.36 6.56
N GLN A 185 35.61 2.69 6.46
CA GLN A 185 34.50 3.59 6.14
C GLN A 185 33.87 3.24 4.78
N THR A 186 34.72 2.97 3.79
CA THR A 186 34.32 2.54 2.43
C THR A 186 33.51 1.24 2.45
N ILE A 187 34.03 0.19 3.12
CA ILE A 187 33.35 -1.11 3.27
C ILE A 187 31.99 -0.94 3.97
N SER A 188 31.91 -0.07 4.99
CA SER A 188 30.66 0.20 5.72
C SER A 188 29.60 0.86 4.83
N ILE A 189 29.98 1.86 4.03
CA ILE A 189 29.07 2.54 3.08
C ILE A 189 28.62 1.57 1.97
N ALA A 190 29.55 0.79 1.42
CA ALA A 190 29.24 -0.22 0.41
C ALA A 190 28.27 -1.29 0.96
N ALA A 191 28.52 -1.83 2.15
CA ALA A 191 27.66 -2.84 2.77
C ALA A 191 26.23 -2.32 3.10
N ALA A 192 26.10 -1.04 3.48
CA ALA A 192 24.79 -0.42 3.66
C ALA A 192 24.01 -0.29 2.34
N ASN A 193 24.71 -0.01 1.24
CA ASN A 193 24.13 0.17 -0.08
C ASN A 193 23.83 -1.16 -0.80
N THR A 194 24.68 -2.19 -0.67
CA THR A 194 24.48 -3.49 -1.35
C THR A 194 23.20 -4.21 -0.90
N TRP A 195 22.79 -4.07 0.36
CA TRP A 195 21.50 -4.59 0.83
C TRP A 195 20.31 -3.92 0.14
N GLY A 196 20.33 -2.59 0.00
CA GLY A 196 19.31 -1.86 -0.77
C GLY A 196 19.33 -2.25 -2.26
N LEU A 197 20.51 -2.50 -2.81
CA LEU A 197 20.72 -2.87 -4.21
C LEU A 197 20.23 -4.30 -4.52
N PHE A 198 20.40 -5.24 -3.59
CA PHE A 198 19.80 -6.58 -3.65
C PHE A 198 18.27 -6.51 -3.62
N LEU A 199 17.69 -5.72 -2.72
CA LEU A 199 16.24 -5.50 -2.66
C LEU A 199 15.73 -4.81 -3.94
N LEU A 200 16.50 -3.90 -4.54
CA LEU A 200 16.18 -3.28 -5.82
C LEU A 200 16.07 -4.33 -6.94
N VAL A 201 17.03 -5.27 -7.06
CA VAL A 201 16.98 -6.33 -8.09
C VAL A 201 15.70 -7.17 -7.97
N LEU A 202 15.34 -7.58 -6.75
CA LEU A 202 14.13 -8.38 -6.50
C LEU A 202 12.85 -7.62 -6.88
N LEU A 203 12.73 -6.36 -6.44
CA LEU A 203 11.52 -5.55 -6.65
C LEU A 203 11.39 -5.04 -8.09
N LEU A 204 12.51 -4.68 -8.73
CA LEU A 204 12.56 -4.26 -10.14
C LEU A 204 12.30 -5.45 -11.07
N GLY A 205 12.96 -6.58 -10.88
CA GLY A 205 12.76 -7.79 -11.70
C GLY A 205 11.34 -8.34 -11.62
N TYR A 206 10.69 -8.27 -10.44
CA TYR A 206 9.27 -8.58 -10.30
C TYR A 206 8.37 -7.50 -10.94
N GLY A 207 8.66 -6.21 -10.68
CA GLY A 207 7.84 -5.08 -11.14
C GLY A 207 7.84 -4.86 -12.65
N LEU A 208 8.93 -5.18 -13.35
CA LEU A 208 9.02 -5.12 -14.80
C LEU A 208 8.04 -6.09 -15.48
N VAL A 209 7.64 -7.18 -14.82
CA VAL A 209 6.70 -8.17 -15.37
C VAL A 209 5.29 -8.01 -14.80
N GLU A 210 5.15 -7.93 -13.47
CA GLU A 210 3.84 -7.83 -12.82
C GLU A 210 3.04 -6.59 -13.25
N ILE A 211 3.69 -5.43 -13.43
CA ILE A 211 2.96 -4.19 -13.66
C ILE A 211 2.28 -4.15 -15.06
N PRO A 212 2.96 -4.47 -16.19
CA PRO A 212 2.28 -4.65 -17.47
C PRO A 212 1.22 -5.77 -17.44
N CYS A 213 1.56 -6.93 -16.87
CA CYS A 213 0.65 -8.09 -16.81
C CYS A 213 -0.62 -7.79 -16.00
N LEU A 214 -0.53 -7.04 -14.90
CA LEU A 214 -1.70 -6.66 -14.12
C LEU A 214 -2.60 -5.69 -14.89
N TYR A 215 -2.09 -4.66 -15.56
CA TYR A 215 -2.96 -3.79 -16.37
C TYR A 215 -3.61 -4.54 -17.54
N TRP A 216 -2.87 -5.44 -18.19
CA TRP A 216 -3.42 -6.32 -19.23
C TRP A 216 -4.56 -7.19 -18.70
N ASN A 217 -4.35 -7.85 -17.57
CA ASN A 217 -5.37 -8.70 -16.92
C ASN A 217 -6.53 -7.89 -16.32
N SER A 218 -6.32 -6.65 -15.91
CA SER A 218 -7.37 -5.74 -15.42
C SER A 218 -8.30 -5.27 -16.55
N SER A 219 -7.85 -5.32 -17.81
CA SER A 219 -8.70 -5.07 -18.99
C SER A 219 -9.70 -6.21 -19.28
N ARG A 220 -9.59 -7.35 -18.61
CA ARG A 220 -10.40 -8.56 -18.84
C ARG A 220 -11.48 -8.69 -17.75
N HIS A 221 -12.67 -8.12 -17.96
CA HIS A 221 -13.75 -8.08 -16.96
C HIS A 221 -14.06 -9.45 -16.33
N GLY A 222 -14.15 -10.53 -17.14
CA GLY A 222 -14.39 -11.88 -16.62
C GLY A 222 -13.29 -12.44 -15.71
N TYR A 223 -12.00 -12.23 -16.05
CA TYR A 223 -10.88 -12.62 -15.18
C TYR A 223 -10.85 -11.75 -13.91
N LEU A 224 -11.11 -10.45 -14.03
CA LEU A 224 -11.14 -9.53 -12.90
C LEU A 224 -12.24 -9.91 -11.90
N LEU A 225 -13.44 -10.22 -12.38
CA LEU A 225 -14.57 -10.70 -11.58
C LEU A 225 -14.25 -12.04 -10.88
N ALA A 226 -13.71 -13.01 -11.62
CA ALA A 226 -13.32 -14.30 -11.04
C ALA A 226 -12.20 -14.16 -10.00
N LYS A 227 -11.23 -13.26 -10.23
CA LYS A 227 -10.19 -12.88 -9.27
C LYS A 227 -10.76 -12.19 -8.04
N THR A 228 -11.83 -11.40 -8.14
CA THR A 228 -12.51 -10.83 -6.96
C THR A 228 -13.30 -11.85 -6.15
N TYR A 229 -13.95 -12.84 -6.76
CA TYR A 229 -14.58 -13.94 -6.01
C TYR A 229 -13.52 -14.73 -5.21
N PHE A 230 -12.42 -15.12 -5.84
CA PHE A 230 -11.31 -15.80 -5.18
C PHE A 230 -10.63 -14.98 -4.06
N LYS A 231 -10.47 -13.66 -4.26
CA LYS A 231 -10.09 -12.74 -3.17
C LYS A 231 -11.12 -12.80 -2.01
N ALA A 232 -12.41 -12.93 -2.31
CA ALA A 232 -13.48 -12.91 -1.30
C ALA A 232 -13.47 -14.16 -0.42
N ALA A 233 -13.33 -15.37 -0.97
CA ALA A 233 -13.16 -16.59 -0.17
C ALA A 233 -11.97 -16.45 0.81
N LYS A 234 -10.82 -16.01 0.29
CA LYS A 234 -9.61 -15.74 1.09
C LYS A 234 -9.81 -14.69 2.17
N LEU A 235 -10.45 -13.57 1.84
CA LEU A 235 -10.68 -12.48 2.78
C LEU A 235 -11.75 -12.82 3.82
N ALA A 236 -12.76 -13.63 3.46
CA ALA A 236 -13.72 -14.17 4.41
C ALA A 236 -13.02 -15.07 5.44
N LYS A 237 -12.06 -15.90 5.00
CA LYS A 237 -11.20 -16.65 5.93
C LYS A 237 -10.32 -15.73 6.78
N GLU A 238 -9.53 -14.83 6.17
CA GLU A 238 -8.72 -13.84 6.93
C GLU A 238 -9.56 -13.02 7.93
N LYS A 239 -10.84 -12.78 7.62
CA LYS A 239 -11.80 -12.10 8.49
C LYS A 239 -12.26 -13.01 9.63
N SER A 240 -12.67 -14.25 9.35
CA SER A 240 -13.07 -15.23 10.37
C SER A 240 -11.93 -15.50 11.35
N ASP A 241 -10.72 -15.75 10.85
CA ASP A 241 -9.51 -15.93 11.65
C ASP A 241 -9.27 -14.69 12.57
N ALA A 242 -9.60 -13.48 12.10
CA ALA A 242 -9.43 -12.22 12.83
C ALA A 242 -10.60 -11.85 13.76
N GLU A 243 -11.77 -12.47 13.58
CA GLU A 243 -12.90 -12.41 14.51
C GLU A 243 -12.63 -13.37 15.69
N GLU A 244 -12.21 -14.61 15.41
CA GLU A 244 -11.78 -15.61 16.41
C GLU A 244 -10.61 -15.09 17.28
N ASN A 245 -9.51 -14.60 16.67
CA ASN A 245 -8.37 -14.03 17.41
C ASN A 245 -8.72 -12.77 18.22
N MET A 246 -9.86 -12.11 17.93
CA MET A 246 -10.36 -11.00 18.73
C MET A 246 -11.12 -11.51 19.94
N ASP A 247 -12.03 -12.48 19.76
CA ASP A 247 -12.80 -13.06 20.85
C ASP A 247 -11.90 -13.79 21.88
N ASP A 248 -10.89 -14.55 21.43
CA ASP A 248 -9.84 -15.14 22.28
C ASP A 248 -9.18 -14.08 23.20
N ALA A 249 -8.80 -12.95 22.60
CA ALA A 249 -8.14 -11.86 23.31
C ALA A 249 -9.10 -11.10 24.26
N MET A 250 -10.41 -11.17 24.02
CA MET A 250 -11.44 -10.63 24.91
C MET A 250 -11.76 -11.58 26.06
N GLU A 251 -11.69 -12.89 25.85
CA GLU A 251 -11.79 -13.89 26.94
C GLU A 251 -10.58 -13.82 27.88
N GLU A 252 -9.35 -13.73 27.34
CA GLU A 252 -8.15 -13.55 28.19
C GLU A 252 -8.26 -12.26 29.04
N VAL A 253 -8.87 -11.19 28.51
CA VAL A 253 -9.16 -9.97 29.28
C VAL A 253 -10.24 -10.19 30.34
N ALA A 254 -11.28 -10.98 30.08
CA ALA A 254 -12.32 -11.29 31.07
C ALA A 254 -11.73 -12.05 32.27
N ASN A 255 -11.03 -13.15 31.99
CA ASN A 255 -10.40 -14.02 32.97
C ASN A 255 -9.35 -13.26 33.80
N VAL A 256 -8.57 -12.38 33.16
CA VAL A 256 -7.59 -11.52 33.85
C VAL A 256 -8.27 -10.42 34.69
N ASN A 257 -9.38 -9.84 34.24
CA ASN A 257 -10.14 -8.84 34.98
C ASN A 257 -10.78 -9.40 36.26
N GLU A 258 -11.33 -10.61 36.20
CA GLU A 258 -11.85 -11.34 37.37
C GLU A 258 -10.73 -11.71 38.37
N SER A 259 -9.55 -12.09 37.87
CA SER A 259 -8.41 -12.46 38.72
C SER A 259 -7.84 -11.30 39.57
N ILE A 260 -8.12 -10.03 39.22
CA ILE A 260 -7.56 -8.84 39.88
C ILE A 260 -8.65 -7.97 40.53
N GLY A 261 -8.83 -8.18 41.83
CA GLY A 261 -9.69 -7.35 42.68
C GLY A 261 -9.29 -5.87 42.71
N TYR A 262 -10.28 -5.01 42.99
CA TYR A 262 -10.24 -3.55 42.80
C TYR A 262 -9.07 -2.82 43.50
N GLY A 263 -8.61 -3.31 44.67
CA GLY A 263 -7.53 -2.69 45.44
C GLY A 263 -6.10 -2.95 44.93
N HIS A 264 -5.92 -3.81 43.92
CA HIS A 264 -4.59 -4.27 43.50
C HIS A 264 -3.89 -3.25 42.56
N PRO A 265 -2.58 -2.94 42.71
CA PRO A 265 -1.87 -1.92 41.92
C PRO A 265 -1.77 -2.20 40.41
N LEU A 266 -2.13 -3.41 39.94
CA LEU A 266 -2.24 -3.71 38.51
C LEU A 266 -3.62 -3.35 37.91
N ARG A 267 -4.64 -3.02 38.72
CA ARG A 267 -6.00 -2.69 38.25
C ARG A 267 -5.99 -1.57 37.20
N ILE A 268 -5.25 -0.49 37.45
CA ILE A 268 -5.01 0.64 36.51
C ILE A 268 -4.53 0.16 35.12
N SER A 269 -3.76 -0.93 35.08
CA SER A 269 -3.28 -1.51 33.81
C SER A 269 -4.39 -2.25 33.07
N ILE A 270 -5.26 -2.99 33.78
CA ILE A 270 -6.45 -3.65 33.21
C ILE A 270 -7.48 -2.62 32.77
N ASP A 271 -7.77 -1.59 33.57
CA ASP A 271 -8.69 -0.51 33.21
C ASP A 271 -8.23 0.22 31.93
N THR A 272 -6.91 0.26 31.68
CA THR A 272 -6.32 0.78 30.45
C THR A 272 -6.53 -0.15 29.24
N ILE A 273 -6.56 -1.47 29.45
CA ILE A 273 -6.91 -2.47 28.41
C ILE A 273 -8.41 -2.43 28.12
N LEU A 274 -9.27 -2.44 29.14
CA LEU A 274 -10.74 -2.42 29.00
C LEU A 274 -11.22 -1.23 28.16
N ARG A 275 -10.59 -0.06 28.31
CA ARG A 275 -10.80 1.14 27.46
C ARG A 275 -10.39 0.99 25.99
N LYS A 276 -9.89 -0.17 25.57
CA LYS A 276 -9.59 -0.54 24.16
C LYS A 276 -10.55 -1.59 23.61
N CYS A 277 -11.28 -2.29 24.47
CA CYS A 277 -12.28 -3.29 24.08
C CYS A 277 -13.54 -2.63 23.46
N PRO A 278 -14.30 -3.32 22.61
CA PRO A 278 -15.61 -2.86 22.13
C PRO A 278 -16.58 -2.60 23.28
N MET A 279 -17.51 -1.64 23.13
CA MET A 279 -18.49 -1.28 24.16
C MET A 279 -19.37 -2.46 24.58
N GLU A 280 -19.79 -3.29 23.61
CA GLU A 280 -20.63 -4.48 23.84
C GLU A 280 -19.97 -5.48 24.81
N ILE A 281 -18.65 -5.59 24.75
CA ILE A 281 -17.85 -6.47 25.60
C ILE A 281 -17.57 -5.82 26.96
N GLN A 282 -17.34 -4.49 27.00
CA GLN A 282 -17.29 -3.75 28.26
C GLN A 282 -18.60 -3.91 29.06
N GLU A 283 -19.77 -3.80 28.40
CA GLU A 283 -21.07 -4.02 29.04
C GLU A 283 -21.25 -5.46 29.55
N LYS A 284 -20.85 -6.48 28.77
CA LYS A 284 -20.90 -7.88 29.20
C LYS A 284 -20.02 -8.14 30.44
N MET A 285 -18.80 -7.61 30.45
CA MET A 285 -17.87 -7.73 31.59
C MET A 285 -18.38 -7.00 32.84
N VAL A 286 -18.98 -5.82 32.69
CA VAL A 286 -19.55 -5.05 33.82
C VAL A 286 -20.72 -5.78 34.47
N ARG A 287 -21.56 -6.50 33.72
CA ARG A 287 -22.66 -7.30 34.30
C ARG A 287 -22.13 -8.44 35.16
N LEU A 288 -21.22 -9.27 34.63
CA LEU A 288 -20.57 -10.36 35.38
C LEU A 288 -19.91 -9.85 36.68
N ASN A 289 -19.17 -8.74 36.60
CA ASN A 289 -18.52 -8.12 37.77
C ASN A 289 -19.51 -7.51 38.81
N THR A 290 -20.81 -7.47 38.52
CA THR A 290 -21.88 -7.09 39.45
C THR A 290 -22.46 -8.30 40.17
N GLU A 291 -22.38 -9.49 39.55
CA GLU A 291 -23.01 -10.74 40.02
C GLU A 291 -22.05 -11.54 40.93
N ASP A 292 -20.75 -11.62 40.59
CA ASP A 292 -19.73 -12.36 41.36
C ASP A 292 -19.18 -11.62 42.60
N SER A 293 -20.08 -11.01 43.39
CA SER A 293 -19.69 -10.24 44.59
C SER A 293 -19.44 -11.09 45.85
N GLU A 294 -19.81 -12.38 45.84
CA GLU A 294 -19.90 -13.23 47.05
C GLU A 294 -19.19 -14.60 46.90
N ASP A 295 -17.90 -14.63 46.57
CA ASP A 295 -17.07 -15.82 46.88
C ASP A 295 -15.57 -15.51 47.09
N GLU A 296 -15.09 -15.65 48.34
CA GLU A 296 -13.73 -15.29 48.80
C GLU A 296 -12.96 -16.54 49.28
N SER A 297 -12.78 -17.53 48.40
CA SER A 297 -12.13 -18.81 48.77
C SER A 297 -11.12 -19.40 47.77
N THR A 298 -11.13 -19.01 46.49
CA THR A 298 -10.18 -19.51 45.48
C THR A 298 -8.83 -18.78 45.51
N GLN A 299 -7.73 -19.53 45.40
CA GLN A 299 -6.36 -19.00 45.44
C GLN A 299 -5.96 -18.31 44.11
N ARG A 300 -6.52 -17.11 43.86
CA ARG A 300 -6.34 -16.35 42.61
C ARG A 300 -4.86 -16.11 42.29
N THR A 301 -4.39 -16.68 41.18
CA THR A 301 -2.98 -16.56 40.74
C THR A 301 -2.81 -15.27 39.94
N TYR A 302 -2.31 -14.22 40.61
CA TYR A 302 -2.19 -12.88 40.01
C TYR A 302 -1.25 -12.84 38.79
N PRO A 303 -1.71 -12.35 37.61
CA PRO A 303 -0.89 -12.30 36.42
C PRO A 303 0.20 -11.23 36.52
N SER A 304 1.39 -11.57 36.00
CA SER A 304 2.55 -10.68 36.03
C SER A 304 2.34 -9.38 35.23
N LYS A 305 3.05 -8.31 35.61
CA LYS A 305 3.11 -7.07 34.82
C LYS A 305 3.64 -7.30 33.39
N ARG A 306 4.41 -8.37 33.15
CA ARG A 306 4.92 -8.74 31.81
C ARG A 306 3.86 -9.41 30.94
N SER A 307 3.00 -10.26 31.51
CA SER A 307 1.85 -10.83 30.80
C SER A 307 0.79 -9.77 30.51
N LEU A 308 0.48 -8.87 31.45
CA LEU A 308 -0.41 -7.72 31.16
C LEU A 308 0.08 -6.84 30.00
N VAL A 309 1.40 -6.62 29.86
CA VAL A 309 1.98 -5.90 28.71
C VAL A 309 1.89 -6.70 27.40
N LYS A 310 1.92 -8.05 27.45
CA LYS A 310 1.63 -8.90 26.29
C LYS A 310 0.15 -8.80 25.90
N LEU A 311 -0.76 -9.03 26.84
CA LEU A 311 -2.21 -8.98 26.63
C LEU A 311 -2.66 -7.63 26.07
N HIS A 312 -2.15 -6.52 26.61
CA HIS A 312 -2.41 -5.18 26.06
C HIS A 312 -1.93 -5.02 24.61
N LYS A 313 -0.80 -5.62 24.22
CA LYS A 313 -0.35 -5.66 22.82
C LYS A 313 -1.25 -6.54 21.95
N GLN A 314 -1.63 -7.72 22.45
CA GLN A 314 -2.50 -8.69 21.78
C GLN A 314 -3.88 -8.09 21.47
N VAL A 315 -4.54 -7.48 22.46
CA VAL A 315 -5.82 -6.76 22.31
C VAL A 315 -5.74 -5.63 21.27
N ILE A 316 -4.66 -4.83 21.28
CA ILE A 316 -4.47 -3.78 20.27
C ILE A 316 -4.32 -4.38 18.88
N CYS A 317 -3.48 -5.42 18.72
CA CYS A 317 -3.23 -6.05 17.42
C CYS A 317 -4.47 -6.78 16.88
N ALA A 318 -5.20 -7.52 17.71
CA ALA A 318 -6.40 -8.24 17.33
C ALA A 318 -7.54 -7.29 16.93
N GLY A 319 -7.88 -6.31 17.79
CA GLY A 319 -8.94 -5.33 17.49
C GLY A 319 -8.63 -4.45 16.28
N GLN A 320 -7.35 -4.19 16.02
CA GLN A 320 -6.91 -3.51 14.80
C GLN A 320 -7.00 -4.41 13.56
N ARG A 321 -6.60 -5.69 13.65
CA ARG A 321 -6.71 -6.65 12.56
C ARG A 321 -8.16 -6.94 12.18
N HIS A 322 -9.04 -7.06 13.17
CA HIS A 322 -10.49 -7.13 13.03
C HIS A 322 -11.07 -5.91 12.29
N SER A 323 -10.74 -4.68 12.74
CA SER A 323 -11.12 -3.44 12.02
C SER A 323 -10.59 -3.40 10.58
N GLN A 324 -9.38 -3.91 10.35
CA GLN A 324 -8.77 -3.98 9.01
C GLN A 324 -9.52 -4.96 8.11
N THR A 325 -9.80 -6.19 8.55
CA THR A 325 -10.48 -7.21 7.73
C THR A 325 -11.94 -6.85 7.46
N GLN A 326 -12.68 -6.30 8.44
CA GLN A 326 -14.05 -5.84 8.22
C GLN A 326 -14.15 -4.71 7.17
N VAL A 327 -13.23 -3.73 7.21
CA VAL A 327 -13.22 -2.64 6.22
C VAL A 327 -12.75 -3.14 4.84
N GLN A 328 -11.75 -4.03 4.79
CA GLN A 328 -11.36 -4.70 3.55
C GLN A 328 -12.52 -5.50 2.93
N TRP A 329 -13.32 -6.20 3.76
CA TRP A 329 -14.49 -6.95 3.32
C TRP A 329 -15.52 -6.03 2.67
N ALA A 330 -15.87 -4.92 3.31
CA ALA A 330 -16.82 -3.94 2.76
C ALA A 330 -16.35 -3.37 1.40
N ILE A 331 -15.06 -3.03 1.26
CA ILE A 331 -14.49 -2.53 0.00
C ILE A 331 -14.54 -3.61 -1.09
N LEU A 332 -14.23 -4.86 -0.75
CA LEU A 332 -14.22 -5.97 -1.72
C LEU A 332 -15.64 -6.36 -2.15
N LEU A 333 -16.64 -6.26 -1.26
CA LEU A 333 -18.06 -6.38 -1.62
C LEU A 333 -18.47 -5.30 -2.63
N GLU A 334 -18.03 -4.05 -2.45
CA GLU A 334 -18.32 -2.96 -3.38
C GLU A 334 -17.59 -3.13 -4.73
N GLU A 335 -16.32 -3.57 -4.74
CA GLU A 335 -15.58 -3.97 -5.95
C GLU A 335 -16.32 -5.09 -6.70
N ALA A 336 -16.76 -6.14 -5.99
CA ALA A 336 -17.46 -7.29 -6.57
C ALA A 336 -18.84 -6.93 -7.12
N PHE A 337 -19.67 -6.19 -6.37
CA PHE A 337 -21.01 -5.77 -6.85
C PHE A 337 -20.91 -4.87 -8.08
N HIS A 338 -19.94 -3.94 -8.12
CA HIS A 338 -19.70 -3.10 -9.29
C HIS A 338 -19.28 -3.93 -10.51
N LEU A 339 -18.38 -4.90 -10.35
CA LEU A 339 -17.97 -5.78 -11.45
C LEU A 339 -19.10 -6.71 -11.93
N GLU A 340 -19.94 -7.24 -11.03
CA GLU A 340 -21.13 -7.99 -11.41
C GLU A 340 -22.11 -7.15 -12.25
N ASP A 341 -22.22 -5.85 -11.95
CA ASP A 341 -23.14 -4.95 -12.65
C ASP A 341 -22.55 -4.42 -13.97
N VAL A 342 -21.23 -4.20 -14.06
CA VAL A 342 -20.53 -3.99 -15.36
C VAL A 342 -20.80 -5.16 -16.30
N CYS A 343 -20.63 -6.42 -15.84
CA CYS A 343 -20.85 -7.60 -16.68
C CYS A 343 -22.33 -7.77 -17.14
N LYS A 344 -23.30 -7.34 -16.32
CA LYS A 344 -24.72 -7.28 -16.75
C LYS A 344 -24.95 -6.17 -17.76
N ASN A 345 -24.40 -4.98 -17.53
CA ASN A 345 -24.60 -3.83 -18.41
C ASN A 345 -23.89 -4.02 -19.76
N GLU A 346 -22.77 -4.76 -19.80
CA GLU A 346 -22.08 -5.20 -21.03
C GLU A 346 -22.93 -6.19 -21.87
N THR A 347 -23.82 -6.96 -21.23
CA THR A 347 -24.78 -7.86 -21.92
C THR A 347 -26.16 -7.23 -22.17
N SER A 348 -26.37 -5.96 -21.76
CA SER A 348 -27.64 -5.26 -21.91
C SER A 348 -27.70 -4.42 -23.19
N THR A 349 -28.76 -4.60 -23.98
CA THR A 349 -29.02 -3.82 -25.20
C THR A 349 -29.44 -2.36 -24.95
N SER A 350 -29.61 -1.95 -23.68
CA SER A 350 -30.09 -0.60 -23.33
C SER A 350 -29.03 0.51 -23.46
N HIS A 351 -27.74 0.18 -23.51
CA HIS A 351 -26.60 1.13 -23.51
C HIS A 351 -26.66 2.19 -22.39
N GLN A 352 -27.33 1.86 -21.28
CA GLN A 352 -27.44 2.69 -20.08
C GLN A 352 -26.90 1.88 -18.91
N PHE A 353 -26.01 2.48 -18.12
CA PHE A 353 -25.48 1.82 -16.94
C PHE A 353 -26.54 1.78 -15.84
N VAL A 354 -26.88 0.57 -15.37
CA VAL A 354 -27.80 0.34 -14.26
C VAL A 354 -27.00 -0.19 -13.07
N HIS A 355 -26.98 0.57 -11.98
CA HIS A 355 -26.44 0.13 -10.69
C HIS A 355 -27.52 -0.65 -9.91
N SER A 356 -27.19 -1.79 -9.31
CA SER A 356 -28.14 -2.53 -8.47
C SER A 356 -28.29 -1.99 -7.05
N PHE A 357 -27.30 -1.21 -6.59
CA PHE A 357 -27.32 -0.48 -5.33
C PHE A 357 -26.90 0.95 -5.63
N LEU A 358 -27.51 1.96 -4.99
CA LEU A 358 -27.00 3.33 -5.14
C LEU A 358 -25.57 3.39 -4.58
N SER A 359 -24.66 4.01 -5.33
CA SER A 359 -23.30 4.30 -4.85
C SER A 359 -23.37 5.13 -3.57
N SER A 360 -22.52 4.80 -2.60
CA SER A 360 -22.45 5.47 -1.29
C SER A 360 -22.04 6.95 -1.40
N GLN A 361 -21.42 7.34 -2.52
CA GLN A 361 -21.06 8.73 -2.81
C GLN A 361 -22.00 9.30 -3.88
N PRO A 362 -22.82 10.33 -3.58
CA PRO A 362 -23.57 11.01 -4.62
C PRO A 362 -22.59 11.75 -5.55
N PRO A 363 -22.76 11.65 -6.89
CA PRO A 363 -21.89 12.39 -7.81
C PRO A 363 -21.97 13.89 -7.51
N GLY A 364 -20.81 14.53 -7.46
CA GLY A 364 -20.68 15.97 -7.25
C GLY A 364 -21.40 16.78 -8.33
N TRP A 365 -21.62 18.07 -8.11
CA TRP A 365 -22.46 18.91 -8.99
C TRP A 365 -22.04 18.86 -10.47
N LEU A 366 -20.73 18.91 -10.77
CA LEU A 366 -20.21 18.73 -12.13
C LEU A 366 -20.44 17.30 -12.66
N GLY A 367 -20.25 16.29 -11.81
CA GLY A 367 -20.50 14.89 -12.14
C GLY A 367 -21.95 14.64 -12.55
N LYS A 368 -22.93 15.24 -11.88
CA LYS A 368 -24.36 15.13 -12.26
C LYS A 368 -24.70 15.68 -13.64
N TYR A 369 -23.85 16.52 -14.23
CA TYR A 369 -24.09 17.13 -15.54
C TYR A 369 -23.26 16.49 -16.67
N LEU A 370 -22.05 16.04 -16.36
CA LEU A 370 -21.14 15.37 -17.31
C LEU A 370 -21.30 13.84 -17.34
N TYR A 371 -21.74 13.23 -16.24
CA TYR A 371 -21.80 11.77 -16.06
C TYR A 371 -23.24 11.27 -16.21
N THR A 372 -23.70 11.21 -17.46
CA THR A 372 -24.98 10.56 -17.82
C THR A 372 -24.81 9.04 -17.84
N PRO A 373 -25.86 8.22 -17.59
CA PRO A 373 -25.74 6.76 -17.54
C PRO A 373 -25.30 6.13 -18.89
N THR A 374 -25.46 6.85 -20.00
CA THR A 374 -24.89 6.47 -21.30
C THR A 374 -23.38 6.72 -21.39
N ILE A 375 -22.89 7.85 -20.85
CA ILE A 375 -21.44 8.15 -20.78
C ILE A 375 -20.75 7.20 -19.80
N GLU A 376 -21.39 6.90 -18.66
CA GLU A 376 -20.93 5.89 -17.70
C GLU A 376 -20.81 4.50 -18.35
N TRP A 377 -21.79 4.07 -19.16
CA TRP A 377 -21.73 2.82 -19.91
C TRP A 377 -20.55 2.78 -20.90
N TYR A 378 -20.38 3.82 -21.72
CA TYR A 378 -19.25 3.91 -22.65
C TYR A 378 -17.89 3.96 -21.93
N TRP A 379 -17.82 4.58 -20.76
CA TRP A 379 -16.61 4.63 -19.94
C TRP A 379 -16.28 3.26 -19.33
N GLU A 380 -17.16 2.70 -18.50
CA GLU A 380 -16.88 1.50 -17.72
C GLU A 380 -16.82 0.21 -18.56
N CYS A 381 -17.73 0.04 -19.52
CA CYS A 381 -17.82 -1.18 -20.34
C CYS A 381 -16.86 -1.17 -21.54
N VAL A 382 -16.52 -0.01 -22.13
CA VAL A 382 -15.73 0.07 -23.37
C VAL A 382 -14.39 0.79 -23.19
N LEU A 383 -14.41 2.10 -22.92
CA LEU A 383 -13.20 2.93 -23.00
C LEU A 383 -12.15 2.54 -21.95
N ARG A 384 -12.58 2.23 -20.72
CA ARG A 384 -11.72 1.76 -19.62
C ARG A 384 -10.92 0.50 -20.01
N GLN A 385 -11.52 -0.45 -20.73
CA GLN A 385 -10.82 -1.64 -21.23
C GLN A 385 -9.72 -1.27 -22.23
N TRP A 386 -10.00 -0.39 -23.20
CA TRP A 386 -9.01 0.06 -24.19
C TRP A 386 -7.89 0.87 -23.56
N CYS A 387 -8.19 1.76 -22.61
CA CYS A 387 -7.20 2.50 -21.83
C CYS A 387 -6.23 1.57 -21.09
N TYR A 388 -6.74 0.53 -20.40
CA TYR A 388 -5.87 -0.44 -19.72
C TYR A 388 -5.04 -1.30 -20.68
N ARG A 389 -5.57 -1.66 -21.86
CA ARG A 389 -4.79 -2.38 -22.89
C ARG A 389 -3.66 -1.51 -23.45
N LEU A 390 -3.95 -0.26 -23.82
CA LEU A 390 -2.94 0.68 -24.34
C LEU A 390 -1.85 0.96 -23.29
N LEU A 391 -2.25 1.19 -22.03
CA LEU A 391 -1.31 1.39 -20.92
C LEU A 391 -0.45 0.15 -20.67
N ALA A 392 -1.02 -1.06 -20.70
CA ALA A 392 -0.28 -2.30 -20.54
C ALA A 392 0.75 -2.53 -21.67
N LEU A 393 0.40 -2.21 -22.92
CA LEU A 393 1.32 -2.28 -24.06
C LEU A 393 2.47 -1.26 -23.91
N LEU A 394 2.16 -0.01 -23.55
CA LEU A 394 3.18 1.02 -23.31
C LEU A 394 4.14 0.64 -22.18
N LEU A 395 3.61 0.15 -21.06
CA LEU A 395 4.42 -0.32 -19.92
C LEU A 395 5.22 -1.57 -20.29
N SER A 396 4.69 -2.48 -21.10
CA SER A 396 5.42 -3.66 -21.59
C SER A 396 6.60 -3.27 -22.49
N LEU A 397 6.43 -2.29 -23.37
CA LEU A 397 7.51 -1.74 -24.20
C LEU A 397 8.60 -1.08 -23.33
N LEU A 398 8.21 -0.30 -22.31
CA LEU A 398 9.15 0.27 -21.35
C LEU A 398 9.88 -0.81 -20.53
N SER A 399 9.19 -1.87 -20.11
CA SER A 399 9.82 -3.01 -19.42
C SER A 399 10.88 -3.69 -20.28
N VAL A 400 10.57 -3.97 -21.54
CA VAL A 400 11.53 -4.58 -22.49
C VAL A 400 12.70 -3.63 -22.75
N ALA A 401 12.45 -2.32 -22.87
CA ALA A 401 13.51 -1.33 -23.04
C ALA A 401 14.43 -1.22 -21.81
N VAL A 402 13.91 -1.33 -20.59
CA VAL A 402 14.73 -1.43 -19.36
C VAL A 402 15.52 -2.72 -19.33
N VAL A 403 14.89 -3.89 -19.48
CA VAL A 403 15.61 -5.19 -19.46
C VAL A 403 16.71 -5.23 -20.52
N TRP A 404 16.44 -4.76 -21.74
CA TRP A 404 17.46 -4.64 -22.78
C TRP A 404 18.61 -3.72 -22.35
N SER A 405 18.31 -2.56 -21.79
CA SER A 405 19.31 -1.57 -21.38
C SER A 405 20.13 -2.04 -20.17
N GLU A 406 19.56 -2.83 -19.26
CA GLU A 406 20.28 -3.55 -18.20
C GLU A 406 21.26 -4.56 -18.79
N CYS A 407 20.80 -5.42 -19.72
CA CYS A 407 21.66 -6.40 -20.40
C CYS A 407 22.82 -5.77 -21.17
N THR A 408 22.67 -4.52 -21.60
CA THR A 408 23.58 -3.86 -22.54
C THR A 408 24.40 -2.72 -21.94
N PHE A 409 24.21 -2.29 -20.68
CA PHE A 409 24.97 -1.16 -20.12
C PHE A 409 26.48 -1.41 -20.10
N PHE A 410 26.92 -2.67 -19.99
CA PHE A 410 28.34 -3.07 -20.09
C PHE A 410 28.96 -2.74 -21.45
N SER A 411 28.16 -2.70 -22.53
CA SER A 411 28.65 -2.40 -23.88
C SER A 411 28.72 -0.89 -24.09
N THR A 412 29.93 -0.36 -23.97
CA THR A 412 30.27 1.05 -24.22
C THR A 412 30.57 1.34 -25.69
N HIS A 413 31.07 0.35 -26.42
CA HIS A 413 31.47 0.47 -27.82
C HIS A 413 31.05 -0.81 -28.59
N PRO A 414 29.95 -0.78 -29.38
CA PRO A 414 28.99 0.32 -29.53
C PRO A 414 28.14 0.54 -28.27
N VAL A 415 27.52 1.72 -28.15
CA VAL A 415 26.52 2.00 -27.11
C VAL A 415 25.22 1.26 -27.49
N LEU A 416 24.80 0.32 -26.65
CA LEU A 416 23.64 -0.55 -26.92
C LEU A 416 22.42 -0.31 -26.00
N SER A 417 22.59 0.44 -24.91
CA SER A 417 21.47 0.88 -24.05
C SER A 417 20.58 1.88 -24.78
N LEU A 418 19.27 1.63 -24.82
CA LEU A 418 18.31 2.47 -25.53
C LEU A 418 18.21 3.87 -24.90
N PHE A 419 18.23 3.95 -23.57
CA PHE A 419 18.17 5.22 -22.86
C PHE A 419 19.45 6.04 -23.05
N ALA A 420 20.63 5.38 -23.10
CA ALA A 420 21.88 6.05 -23.43
C ALA A 420 21.88 6.59 -24.88
N ILE A 421 21.36 5.82 -25.85
CA ILE A 421 21.21 6.27 -27.25
C ILE A 421 20.30 7.50 -27.33
N PHE A 422 19.11 7.47 -26.70
CA PHE A 422 18.18 8.61 -26.73
C PHE A 422 18.78 9.89 -26.14
N ILE A 423 19.57 9.78 -25.08
CA ILE A 423 20.22 10.92 -24.44
C ILE A 423 21.41 11.42 -25.27
N GLN A 424 22.23 10.54 -25.85
CA GLN A 424 23.36 10.93 -26.71
C GLN A 424 22.89 11.62 -28.01
N LEU A 425 21.76 11.20 -28.58
CA LEU A 425 21.15 11.89 -29.72
C LEU A 425 20.69 13.31 -29.32
N ALA A 426 19.96 13.44 -28.21
CA ALA A 426 19.49 14.75 -27.73
C ALA A 426 20.61 15.67 -27.21
N GLU A 427 21.72 15.10 -26.74
CA GLU A 427 22.97 15.80 -26.41
C GLU A 427 23.63 16.39 -27.66
N SER A 428 23.54 15.70 -28.81
CA SER A 428 24.08 16.22 -30.08
C SER A 428 23.28 17.39 -30.65
N ASP A 429 21.96 17.41 -30.43
CA ASP A 429 21.03 18.49 -30.81
C ASP A 429 20.87 19.60 -29.74
N TYR A 430 21.56 19.48 -28.60
CA TYR A 430 21.41 20.36 -27.42
C TYR A 430 19.97 20.53 -26.91
N ASN A 431 19.10 19.53 -27.12
CA ASN A 431 17.69 19.59 -26.74
C ASN A 431 17.50 19.18 -25.28
N TYR A 432 17.88 20.06 -24.36
CA TYR A 432 17.80 19.82 -22.92
C TYR A 432 16.39 19.49 -22.41
N LEU A 433 15.32 20.01 -23.04
CA LEU A 433 13.94 19.64 -22.69
C LEU A 433 13.64 18.19 -23.03
N TYR A 434 14.12 17.67 -24.17
CA TYR A 434 14.00 16.26 -24.48
C TYR A 434 14.81 15.39 -23.51
N ILE A 435 16.05 15.78 -23.18
CA ILE A 435 16.87 15.09 -22.18
C ILE A 435 16.13 15.00 -20.83
N GLU A 436 15.61 16.13 -20.35
CA GLU A 436 14.89 16.21 -19.08
C GLU A 436 13.62 15.33 -19.08
N MET A 437 12.82 15.39 -20.15
CA MET A 437 11.61 14.57 -20.30
C MET A 437 11.91 13.07 -20.45
N ALA A 438 12.96 12.70 -21.19
CA ALA A 438 13.38 11.31 -21.34
C ALA A 438 13.89 10.73 -20.01
N CYS A 439 14.73 11.49 -19.30
CA CYS A 439 15.17 11.17 -17.95
C CYS A 439 13.98 11.02 -16.99
N PHE A 440 13.03 11.97 -17.01
CA PHE A 440 11.83 11.96 -16.17
C PHE A 440 10.95 10.72 -16.42
N VAL A 441 10.63 10.39 -17.67
CA VAL A 441 9.84 9.20 -18.01
C VAL A 441 10.55 7.92 -17.56
N SER A 442 11.87 7.86 -17.72
CA SER A 442 12.68 6.69 -17.33
C SER A 442 12.72 6.50 -15.81
N ILE A 443 13.07 7.53 -15.04
CA ILE A 443 13.12 7.45 -13.58
C ILE A 443 11.72 7.24 -12.98
N LEU A 444 10.69 7.88 -13.53
CA LEU A 444 9.29 7.66 -13.13
C LEU A 444 8.87 6.20 -13.35
N PHE A 445 9.23 5.60 -14.49
CA PHE A 445 8.92 4.20 -14.77
C PHE A 445 9.61 3.23 -13.79
N LEU A 446 10.91 3.43 -13.52
CA LEU A 446 11.65 2.64 -12.51
C LEU A 446 11.03 2.79 -11.11
N CYS A 447 10.71 4.03 -10.68
CA CYS A 447 10.01 4.30 -9.44
C CYS A 447 8.59 3.67 -9.41
N VAL A 448 7.87 3.63 -10.52
CA VAL A 448 6.57 2.94 -10.61
C VAL A 448 6.76 1.43 -10.42
N CYS A 449 7.70 0.79 -11.11
CA CYS A 449 7.96 -0.64 -10.94
C CYS A 449 8.38 -1.00 -9.49
N VAL A 450 9.29 -0.23 -8.89
CA VAL A 450 9.84 -0.52 -7.56
C VAL A 450 8.88 -0.13 -6.43
N TYR A 451 8.28 1.06 -6.46
CA TYR A 451 7.39 1.48 -5.37
C TYR A 451 6.01 0.84 -5.46
N SER A 452 5.45 0.58 -6.66
CA SER A 452 4.14 -0.07 -6.75
C SER A 452 4.17 -1.56 -6.39
N THR A 453 5.30 -2.25 -6.55
CA THR A 453 5.49 -3.59 -5.99
C THR A 453 5.61 -3.55 -4.47
N VAL A 454 6.33 -2.59 -3.89
CA VAL A 454 6.33 -2.35 -2.43
C VAL A 454 4.92 -2.06 -1.90
N PHE A 455 4.08 -1.28 -2.59
CA PHE A 455 2.68 -1.05 -2.20
C PHE A 455 1.78 -2.30 -2.27
N ARG A 456 2.23 -3.41 -2.88
CA ARG A 456 1.43 -4.62 -3.15
C ARG A 456 1.92 -5.88 -2.45
N ILE A 457 3.22 -6.00 -2.23
CA ILE A 457 3.85 -7.22 -1.70
C ILE A 457 3.46 -7.43 -0.23
N ARG A 458 2.84 -8.58 0.06
CA ARG A 458 2.55 -9.01 1.44
C ARG A 458 3.74 -9.83 1.97
N VAL A 459 4.50 -9.28 2.91
CA VAL A 459 5.67 -9.99 3.48
C VAL A 459 5.26 -10.69 4.77
N PHE A 460 4.97 -11.99 4.68
CA PHE A 460 4.70 -12.90 5.81
C PHE A 460 3.83 -12.30 6.93
N ASN A 461 2.75 -11.61 6.56
CA ASN A 461 1.81 -10.88 7.43
C ASN A 461 2.39 -9.71 8.27
N TYR A 462 3.70 -9.51 8.33
CA TYR A 462 4.34 -8.37 9.03
C TYR A 462 4.17 -7.04 8.32
N TYR A 463 4.07 -7.06 6.98
CA TYR A 463 3.96 -5.86 6.16
C TYR A 463 2.84 -5.99 5.13
N TYR A 464 1.89 -5.06 5.19
CA TYR A 464 0.89 -4.80 4.16
C TYR A 464 0.30 -3.39 4.32
N LEU A 465 0.01 -2.71 3.19
CA LEU A 465 -0.60 -1.37 3.20
C LEU A 465 -2.09 -1.48 2.83
N VAL A 466 -2.95 -0.86 3.65
CA VAL A 466 -4.42 -0.94 3.53
C VAL A 466 -4.99 0.45 3.24
N PRO A 467 -5.69 0.66 2.10
CA PRO A 467 -6.35 1.93 1.81
C PRO A 467 -7.52 2.19 2.76
N HIS A 468 -8.07 3.41 2.72
CA HIS A 468 -9.16 3.88 3.58
C HIS A 468 -8.77 3.96 5.06
N HIS A 469 -7.56 4.46 5.31
CA HIS A 469 -7.04 4.84 6.62
C HIS A 469 -6.83 3.66 7.60
N GLN A 470 -6.79 2.42 7.11
CA GLN A 470 -6.66 1.22 7.95
C GLN A 470 -5.20 0.70 8.07
N THR A 471 -4.23 1.32 7.42
CA THR A 471 -2.81 0.89 7.54
C THR A 471 -2.31 1.07 8.98
N ASP A 472 -1.60 0.07 9.51
CA ASP A 472 -0.96 0.19 10.82
C ASP A 472 0.32 1.06 10.78
N ALA A 473 0.60 1.74 11.90
CA ALA A 473 1.84 2.47 12.14
C ALA A 473 3.10 1.64 11.86
N TYR A 474 3.13 0.34 12.20
CA TYR A 474 4.28 -0.54 11.92
C TYR A 474 4.53 -0.67 10.41
N SER A 475 3.49 -1.02 9.63
CA SER A 475 3.60 -1.16 8.17
C SER A 475 3.86 0.19 7.48
N LEU A 476 3.29 1.27 8.01
CA LEU A 476 3.47 2.62 7.48
C LEU A 476 4.93 3.09 7.63
N LEU A 477 5.53 2.91 8.82
CA LEU A 477 6.94 3.20 9.07
C LEU A 477 7.88 2.29 8.26
N PHE A 478 7.56 1.00 8.15
CA PHE A 478 8.33 0.04 7.35
C PHE A 478 8.38 0.46 5.87
N SER A 479 7.27 0.93 5.30
CA SER A 479 7.25 1.43 3.92
C SER A 479 8.16 2.65 3.72
N GLY A 480 8.19 3.58 4.67
CA GLY A 480 9.09 4.74 4.65
C GLY A 480 10.56 4.33 4.76
N MET A 481 10.88 3.37 5.62
CA MET A 481 12.22 2.81 5.76
C MET A 481 12.66 2.11 4.47
N LEU A 482 11.76 1.38 3.82
CA LEU A 482 12.03 0.67 2.58
C LEU A 482 12.23 1.63 1.40
N PHE A 483 11.43 2.69 1.28
CA PHE A 483 11.63 3.73 0.26
C PHE A 483 12.96 4.48 0.46
N CYS A 484 13.28 4.94 1.67
CA CYS A 484 14.58 5.61 1.93
C CYS A 484 15.79 4.69 1.69
N ARG A 485 15.64 3.37 1.83
CA ARG A 485 16.67 2.36 1.52
C ARG A 485 16.79 2.05 0.02
N LEU A 486 15.69 2.08 -0.73
CA LEU A 486 15.66 1.76 -2.17
C LEU A 486 16.00 2.96 -3.07
N THR A 487 15.69 4.18 -2.63
CA THR A 487 15.94 5.39 -3.41
C THR A 487 17.42 5.56 -3.81
N PRO A 488 18.41 5.37 -2.93
CA PRO A 488 19.81 5.50 -3.32
C PRO A 488 20.29 4.52 -4.42
N PRO A 489 20.10 3.19 -4.31
CA PRO A 489 20.47 2.27 -5.39
C PRO A 489 19.63 2.47 -6.66
N LEU A 490 18.38 2.94 -6.57
CA LEU A 490 17.52 3.24 -7.73
C LEU A 490 18.09 4.42 -8.54
N CYS A 491 18.54 5.49 -7.88
CA CYS A 491 19.24 6.59 -8.54
C CYS A 491 20.52 6.11 -9.25
N LEU A 492 21.34 5.28 -8.60
CA LEU A 492 22.57 4.74 -9.21
C LEU A 492 22.28 3.85 -10.42
N ASN A 493 21.28 2.97 -10.33
CA ASN A 493 20.83 2.12 -11.42
C ASN A 493 20.40 2.95 -12.65
N PHE A 494 19.56 3.95 -12.45
CA PHE A 494 19.16 4.88 -13.51
C PHE A 494 20.37 5.61 -14.15
N LEU A 495 21.31 6.13 -13.35
CA LEU A 495 22.49 6.82 -13.87
C LEU A 495 23.46 5.89 -14.63
N GLY A 496 23.46 4.60 -14.30
CA GLY A 496 24.15 3.55 -15.05
C GLY A 496 23.52 3.30 -16.42
N LEU A 497 22.18 3.11 -16.45
CA LEU A 497 21.41 2.87 -17.68
C LEU A 497 21.61 3.95 -18.75
N ILE A 498 21.77 5.22 -18.35
CA ILE A 498 21.97 6.36 -19.26
C ILE A 498 23.44 6.67 -19.58
N HIS A 499 24.40 5.86 -19.12
CA HIS A 499 25.84 6.09 -19.24
C HIS A 499 26.30 7.47 -18.72
N MET A 500 25.74 7.90 -17.58
CA MET A 500 26.20 9.09 -16.83
C MET A 500 27.13 8.75 -15.66
N ASP A 501 27.21 7.49 -15.20
CA ASP A 501 28.31 7.09 -14.30
C ASP A 501 29.63 6.92 -15.09
N ALA A 502 30.62 7.74 -14.73
CA ALA A 502 31.99 7.66 -15.22
C ALA A 502 32.71 6.35 -14.82
N SER A 503 32.12 5.51 -13.95
CA SER A 503 32.60 4.13 -13.74
C SER A 503 32.38 3.23 -14.95
N ILE A 504 31.24 3.35 -15.64
CA ILE A 504 30.84 2.50 -16.77
C ILE A 504 31.29 3.10 -18.09
N SER A 505 31.07 4.41 -18.32
CA SER A 505 31.17 5.00 -19.67
C SER A 505 32.59 5.03 -20.27
N HIS A 506 33.65 4.80 -19.48
CA HIS A 506 35.09 4.95 -19.82
C HIS A 506 35.55 6.34 -20.37
N GLN A 507 34.64 7.22 -20.76
CA GLN A 507 34.89 8.59 -21.19
C GLN A 507 35.14 9.53 -20.00
N GLN A 508 35.84 10.65 -20.24
CA GLN A 508 36.12 11.69 -19.23
C GLN A 508 34.90 12.61 -18.96
N ARG A 509 33.77 12.00 -18.59
CA ARG A 509 32.54 12.72 -18.21
C ARG A 509 32.57 13.16 -16.74
N ILE A 510 32.04 14.35 -16.48
CA ILE A 510 31.82 14.89 -15.13
C ILE A 510 30.75 14.05 -14.44
N GLN A 511 30.96 13.75 -13.16
CA GLN A 511 29.99 13.06 -12.32
C GLN A 511 28.85 14.00 -11.89
N THR A 512 27.61 13.51 -11.95
CA THR A 512 26.43 14.22 -11.41
C THR A 512 26.62 14.59 -9.93
N ALA A 513 25.98 15.68 -9.48
CA ALA A 513 26.10 16.12 -8.09
C ALA A 513 25.67 15.01 -7.11
N TYR A 514 24.64 14.23 -7.47
CA TYR A 514 24.22 13.03 -6.77
C TYR A 514 25.37 12.02 -6.56
N THR A 515 26.04 11.59 -7.65
CA THR A 515 27.12 10.60 -7.60
C THR A 515 28.32 11.02 -6.73
N THR A 516 28.61 12.32 -6.63
CA THR A 516 29.71 12.81 -5.78
C THR A 516 29.48 12.63 -4.27
N ILE A 517 28.22 12.43 -3.86
CA ILE A 517 27.81 12.32 -2.44
C ILE A 517 27.43 10.89 -2.09
N MET A 518 26.77 10.19 -3.01
CA MET A 518 26.46 8.76 -2.90
C MET A 518 27.73 7.88 -2.94
N GLY A 519 28.75 8.35 -3.67
CA GLY A 519 29.95 7.58 -4.01
C GLY A 519 29.70 6.70 -5.23
N SER A 520 30.65 6.71 -6.18
CA SER A 520 30.65 5.74 -7.27
C SER A 520 31.13 4.37 -6.77
N MET A 521 30.56 3.29 -7.30
CA MET A 521 30.83 1.91 -6.87
C MET A 521 32.30 1.46 -7.06
N ARG A 522 33.12 2.26 -7.78
CA ARG A 522 34.59 2.13 -7.90
C ARG A 522 35.33 1.89 -6.59
N LEU A 523 34.79 2.32 -5.45
CA LEU A 523 35.42 2.20 -4.14
C LEU A 523 35.62 0.76 -3.64
N LEU A 524 34.99 -0.25 -4.27
CA LEU A 524 35.32 -1.67 -4.13
C LEU A 524 35.32 -2.35 -5.51
N SER A 525 36.39 -2.18 -6.29
CA SER A 525 36.51 -2.78 -7.65
C SER A 525 36.16 -4.28 -7.66
N PHE A 526 36.67 -5.04 -6.69
CA PHE A 526 36.38 -6.47 -6.53
C PHE A 526 34.87 -6.81 -6.46
N ILE A 527 34.05 -5.92 -5.87
CA ILE A 527 32.59 -6.08 -5.88
C ILE A 527 32.01 -5.55 -7.18
N ALA A 528 32.47 -4.39 -7.67
CA ALA A 528 31.96 -3.75 -8.88
C ALA A 528 32.10 -4.65 -10.13
N ASP A 529 33.28 -5.24 -10.34
CA ASP A 529 33.61 -6.03 -11.53
C ASP A 529 32.71 -7.27 -11.66
N GLY A 530 32.47 -7.97 -10.54
CA GLY A 530 31.49 -9.07 -10.49
C GLY A 530 30.05 -8.57 -10.55
N PHE A 531 29.74 -7.47 -9.87
CA PHE A 531 28.40 -6.91 -9.82
C PHE A 531 27.86 -6.53 -11.21
N TYR A 532 28.68 -5.87 -12.05
CA TYR A 532 28.25 -5.49 -13.40
C TYR A 532 27.92 -6.68 -14.30
N ILE A 533 28.52 -7.84 -14.04
CA ILE A 533 28.24 -9.09 -14.75
C ILE A 533 26.98 -9.78 -14.20
N TYR A 534 26.88 -9.94 -12.87
CA TYR A 534 25.78 -10.71 -12.26
C TYR A 534 24.46 -9.94 -12.13
N TYR A 535 24.47 -8.61 -12.03
CA TYR A 535 23.27 -7.79 -11.82
C TYR A 535 22.27 -7.89 -13.00
N PRO A 536 22.66 -7.68 -14.28
CA PRO A 536 21.74 -7.87 -15.41
C PRO A 536 21.23 -9.31 -15.52
N MET A 537 22.12 -10.30 -15.33
CA MET A 537 21.73 -11.71 -15.39
C MET A 537 20.69 -12.06 -14.32
N LEU A 538 20.81 -11.52 -13.11
CA LEU A 538 19.83 -11.74 -12.04
C LEU A 538 18.50 -11.03 -12.33
N ILE A 539 18.50 -9.82 -12.90
CA ILE A 539 17.26 -9.15 -13.34
C ILE A 539 16.56 -9.96 -14.44
N VAL A 540 17.27 -10.43 -15.46
CA VAL A 540 16.72 -11.27 -16.54
C VAL A 540 16.15 -12.57 -15.98
N LEU A 541 16.91 -13.25 -15.12
CA LEU A 541 16.48 -14.49 -14.47
C LEU A 541 15.20 -14.30 -13.65
N LEU A 542 15.09 -13.19 -12.91
CA LEU A 542 13.90 -12.86 -12.13
C LEU A 542 12.70 -12.46 -13.01
N CYS A 543 12.93 -11.77 -14.13
CA CYS A 543 11.88 -11.47 -15.11
C CYS A 543 11.32 -12.79 -15.71
N ILE A 544 12.20 -13.69 -16.15
CA ILE A 544 11.80 -15.02 -16.68
C ILE A 544 11.10 -15.85 -15.58
N ALA A 545 11.63 -15.85 -14.36
CA ALA A 545 11.06 -16.58 -13.22
C ALA A 545 9.67 -16.06 -12.83
N THR A 546 9.45 -14.74 -12.91
CA THR A 546 8.15 -14.11 -12.68
C THR A 546 7.17 -14.43 -13.81
N TYR A 547 7.58 -14.24 -15.07
CA TYR A 547 6.74 -14.45 -16.26
C TYR A 547 6.28 -15.91 -16.41
N CYS A 548 7.17 -16.87 -16.17
CA CYS A 548 6.84 -18.30 -16.18
C CYS A 548 6.31 -18.82 -14.82
N SER A 549 6.05 -17.93 -13.86
CA SER A 549 5.51 -18.22 -12.52
C SER A 549 6.28 -19.31 -11.76
N LEU A 550 7.61 -19.38 -11.91
CA LEU A 550 8.43 -20.44 -11.32
C LEU A 550 8.37 -20.46 -9.80
N GLY A 551 8.24 -19.32 -9.13
CA GLY A 551 8.08 -19.27 -7.67
C GLY A 551 6.89 -20.10 -7.19
N THR A 552 5.73 -19.92 -7.83
CA THR A 552 4.50 -20.68 -7.57
C THR A 552 4.67 -22.16 -7.90
N ARG A 553 5.26 -22.48 -9.05
CA ARG A 553 5.48 -23.87 -9.50
C ARG A 553 6.43 -24.63 -8.57
N CYS A 554 7.54 -24.01 -8.14
CA CYS A 554 8.49 -24.59 -7.20
C CYS A 554 7.90 -24.79 -5.81
N LEU A 555 7.08 -23.85 -5.31
CA LEU A 555 6.46 -23.98 -3.99
C LEU A 555 5.27 -24.94 -3.95
N ASN A 556 4.57 -25.13 -5.08
CA ASN A 556 3.64 -26.24 -5.27
C ASN A 556 4.37 -27.60 -5.27
N LEU A 557 5.55 -27.68 -5.92
CA LEU A 557 6.46 -28.84 -5.88
C LEU A 557 6.98 -29.16 -4.47
N LEU A 558 7.10 -28.15 -3.61
CA LEU A 558 7.48 -28.28 -2.19
C LEU A 558 6.28 -28.57 -1.26
N GLY A 559 5.07 -28.75 -1.80
CA GLY A 559 3.91 -29.21 -1.02
C GLY A 559 3.19 -28.13 -0.21
N PHE A 560 3.36 -26.83 -0.53
CA PHE A 560 2.73 -25.72 0.21
C PHE A 560 1.63 -24.95 -0.57
N PRO A 561 0.69 -25.60 -1.30
CA PRO A 561 -0.23 -24.92 -2.23
C PRO A 561 -1.08 -23.80 -1.58
N GLN A 562 -1.38 -23.92 -0.28
CA GLN A 562 -2.19 -22.95 0.45
C GLN A 562 -1.55 -21.55 0.57
N TYR A 563 -0.21 -21.43 0.49
CA TYR A 563 0.51 -20.18 0.76
C TYR A 563 0.79 -19.29 -0.47
N ILE A 564 0.68 -19.79 -1.71
CA ILE A 564 1.13 -19.08 -2.95
C ILE A 564 -0.03 -18.77 -3.89
N SER A 565 -1.26 -18.91 -3.38
CA SER A 565 -2.52 -18.64 -4.08
C SER A 565 -2.78 -17.12 -4.27
N GLN A 566 -1.83 -16.40 -4.86
CA GLN A 566 -1.94 -14.99 -5.27
C GLN A 566 -1.66 -14.77 -6.77
N SER A 567 -1.13 -15.79 -7.48
CA SER A 567 -0.82 -15.74 -8.92
C SER A 567 -1.48 -16.90 -9.69
N ASP A 568 -2.30 -16.51 -10.67
CA ASP A 568 -2.89 -17.19 -11.83
C ASP A 568 -3.47 -18.63 -11.77
N ASP A 569 -3.09 -19.53 -10.87
CA ASP A 569 -3.83 -20.77 -10.62
C ASP A 569 -5.06 -20.47 -9.74
N LEU A 570 -6.09 -19.96 -10.39
CA LEU A 570 -7.36 -19.55 -9.82
C LEU A 570 -8.22 -20.78 -9.51
N THR A 571 -8.01 -21.42 -8.35
CA THR A 571 -8.72 -22.65 -7.98
C THR A 571 -10.23 -22.47 -8.02
N SER A 572 -10.91 -23.23 -8.90
CA SER A 572 -12.33 -23.04 -9.22
C SER A 572 -13.26 -23.24 -8.01
N GLU A 573 -12.81 -23.99 -7.00
CA GLU A 573 -13.49 -24.19 -5.71
C GLU A 573 -13.58 -22.87 -4.92
N LEU A 574 -12.45 -22.19 -4.67
CA LEU A 574 -12.41 -20.88 -4.00
C LEU A 574 -13.11 -19.78 -4.82
N VAL A 575 -13.24 -19.95 -6.14
CA VAL A 575 -14.02 -19.03 -6.98
C VAL A 575 -15.51 -19.20 -6.74
N GLU A 576 -16.04 -20.42 -6.75
CA GLU A 576 -17.49 -20.62 -6.57
C GLU A 576 -17.89 -20.42 -5.10
N GLU A 577 -17.05 -20.81 -4.11
CA GLU A 577 -17.22 -20.44 -2.70
C GLU A 577 -17.31 -18.91 -2.54
N GLY A 578 -16.31 -18.18 -3.07
CA GLY A 578 -16.30 -16.73 -3.05
C GLY A 578 -17.53 -16.10 -3.71
N ARG A 579 -17.98 -16.67 -4.83
CA ARG A 579 -19.19 -16.27 -5.55
C ARG A 579 -20.46 -16.53 -4.74
N GLU A 580 -20.54 -17.64 -3.99
CA GLU A 580 -21.63 -17.90 -3.06
C GLU A 580 -21.65 -16.94 -1.86
N LEU A 581 -20.48 -16.57 -1.33
CA LEU A 581 -20.36 -15.53 -0.30
C LEU A 581 -20.84 -14.16 -0.82
N ILE A 582 -20.41 -13.73 -2.01
CA ILE A 582 -20.90 -12.50 -2.64
C ILE A 582 -22.41 -12.56 -2.87
N ARG A 583 -22.95 -13.67 -3.40
CA ARG A 583 -24.41 -13.88 -3.56
C ARG A 583 -25.16 -13.81 -2.21
N ARG A 584 -24.60 -14.37 -1.13
CA ARG A 584 -25.18 -14.36 0.23
C ARG A 584 -25.28 -12.94 0.75
N GLU A 585 -24.20 -12.16 0.66
CA GLU A 585 -24.20 -10.76 1.11
C GLU A 585 -25.03 -9.84 0.21
N ARG A 586 -25.10 -10.11 -1.09
CA ARG A 586 -26.00 -9.40 -2.00
C ARG A 586 -27.47 -9.55 -1.59
N ARG A 587 -27.90 -10.78 -1.27
CA ARG A 587 -29.23 -11.05 -0.69
C ARG A 587 -29.40 -10.42 0.70
N ASN A 588 -28.33 -10.35 1.49
CA ASN A 588 -28.35 -9.75 2.81
C ASN A 588 -28.62 -8.23 2.73
N ARG A 589 -27.86 -7.53 1.88
CA ARG A 589 -27.99 -6.10 1.59
C ARG A 589 -29.33 -5.72 0.95
N GLN A 590 -29.83 -6.53 0.01
CA GLN A 590 -31.19 -6.33 -0.52
C GLN A 590 -32.24 -6.39 0.60
N ARG A 591 -32.17 -7.38 1.50
CA ARG A 591 -33.14 -7.50 2.61
C ARG A 591 -33.06 -6.34 3.60
N SER A 592 -31.89 -5.74 3.83
CA SER A 592 -31.77 -4.56 4.70
C SER A 592 -32.31 -3.29 4.01
N GLU A 593 -31.98 -3.05 2.73
CA GLU A 593 -32.52 -1.93 1.96
C GLU A 593 -34.06 -2.04 1.74
N ASP A 594 -34.58 -3.26 1.55
CA ASP A 594 -36.02 -3.57 1.55
C ASP A 594 -36.66 -3.32 2.94
N ALA A 595 -35.98 -3.69 4.03
CA ALA A 595 -36.47 -3.45 5.38
C ALA A 595 -36.47 -1.95 5.74
N GLU A 596 -35.47 -1.20 5.27
CA GLU A 596 -35.43 0.25 5.43
C GLU A 596 -36.45 0.98 4.57
N SER A 597 -36.61 0.62 3.30
CA SER A 597 -37.61 1.24 2.41
C SER A 597 -39.03 0.97 2.93
N ARG A 598 -39.31 -0.24 3.44
CA ARG A 598 -40.52 -0.51 4.24
C ARG A 598 -40.59 0.44 5.44
N LYS A 599 -39.57 0.51 6.30
CA LYS A 599 -39.55 1.42 7.48
C LYS A 599 -39.77 2.90 7.10
N ARG A 600 -39.23 3.37 5.96
CA ARG A 600 -39.46 4.73 5.41
C ARG A 600 -40.92 4.91 5.01
N GLY A 601 -41.46 4.04 4.15
CA GLY A 601 -42.87 4.09 3.74
C GLY A 601 -43.89 3.93 4.88
N TRP A 602 -43.55 3.20 5.95
CA TRP A 602 -44.35 3.16 7.19
C TRP A 602 -44.26 4.48 7.99
N ARG A 603 -43.08 5.11 8.09
CA ARG A 603 -42.94 6.44 8.73
C ARG A 603 -43.68 7.53 7.95
N GLU A 604 -43.67 7.47 6.63
CA GLU A 604 -44.40 8.42 5.77
C GLU A 604 -45.92 8.27 5.99
N ARG A 605 -46.48 7.06 5.81
CA ARG A 605 -47.94 6.83 5.93
C ARG A 605 -48.54 7.08 7.30
N TYR A 606 -47.78 6.91 8.39
CA TYR A 606 -48.30 7.02 9.77
C TYR A 606 -47.67 8.15 10.60
N GLY A 607 -46.59 8.78 10.11
CA GLY A 607 -45.93 9.90 10.77
C GLY A 607 -46.76 11.18 10.74
N GLU A 608 -47.36 11.51 9.59
CA GLU A 608 -48.28 12.64 9.46
C GLU A 608 -49.47 12.50 10.43
N GLN A 609 -50.02 11.28 10.54
CA GLN A 609 -51.14 10.97 11.43
C GLN A 609 -50.80 11.21 12.91
N ARG A 610 -49.53 11.01 13.30
CA ARG A 610 -49.02 11.33 14.65
C ARG A 610 -48.85 12.83 14.86
N ASN A 611 -48.40 13.59 13.85
CA ASN A 611 -48.29 15.05 13.92
C ASN A 611 -49.67 15.73 13.97
N LEU A 612 -50.63 15.26 13.17
CA LEU A 612 -52.03 15.71 13.20
C LEU A 612 -52.68 15.48 14.57
N ARG A 613 -52.45 14.32 15.20
CA ARG A 613 -52.89 14.09 16.59
C ARG A 613 -52.20 15.04 17.59
N ARG A 614 -50.90 15.28 17.44
CA ARG A 614 -50.15 16.18 18.34
C ARG A 614 -50.66 17.63 18.27
N SER A 615 -51.02 18.10 17.08
CA SER A 615 -51.61 19.44 16.88
C SER A 615 -53.03 19.57 17.46
N ARG A 616 -53.76 18.47 17.68
CA ARG A 616 -55.14 18.49 18.19
C ARG A 616 -55.24 18.49 19.72
N ASN A 617 -54.19 18.04 20.42
CA ASN A 617 -54.15 18.05 21.90
C ASN A 617 -53.66 19.39 22.49
N GLY A 618 -53.19 20.34 21.67
CA GLY A 618 -52.61 21.62 22.13
C GLY A 618 -53.62 22.71 22.51
N TYR A 619 -54.89 22.38 22.75
CA TYR A 619 -55.97 23.37 22.90
C TYR A 619 -56.95 23.10 24.06
N SER A 620 -56.61 22.18 24.97
CA SER A 620 -57.53 21.72 26.03
C SER A 620 -56.83 21.45 27.36
N GLU A 621 -56.08 22.43 27.88
CA GLU A 621 -55.61 22.41 29.27
C GLU A 621 -55.57 23.85 29.82
N LEU A 622 -56.71 24.26 30.39
CA LEU A 622 -56.87 25.55 31.05
C LEU A 622 -56.46 25.41 32.52
N LYS A 623 -55.21 25.80 32.80
CA LYS A 623 -54.76 26.58 33.97
C LYS A 623 -55.48 26.34 35.31
N ASP A 624 -54.72 25.86 36.28
CA ASP A 624 -54.77 26.39 37.66
C ASP A 624 -53.37 26.38 38.32
N ASN A 625 -53.17 27.29 39.29
CA ASN A 625 -52.01 27.37 40.17
C ASN A 625 -52.42 26.78 41.55
N ASP A 626 -51.55 26.28 42.44
CA ASP A 626 -50.48 27.03 43.12
C ASP A 626 -49.49 26.08 43.86
N SER A 627 -48.87 26.55 44.97
CA SER A 627 -47.59 26.07 45.53
C SER A 627 -47.76 25.15 46.81
N PRO A 628 -46.75 24.82 47.66
CA PRO A 628 -46.58 23.44 48.16
C PRO A 628 -46.67 23.25 49.71
N SER A 629 -46.27 22.05 50.20
CA SER A 629 -46.35 21.51 51.58
C SER A 629 -47.77 21.11 52.04
N ASP A 630 -48.00 20.18 52.99
CA ASP A 630 -47.11 19.65 54.06
C ASP A 630 -47.33 18.12 54.32
N ASN A 631 -46.72 17.57 55.38
CA ASN A 631 -46.64 16.15 55.75
C ASN A 631 -47.90 15.57 56.43
N SER A 632 -48.15 14.25 56.29
CA SER A 632 -48.12 13.26 57.39
C SER A 632 -48.75 11.90 57.03
N ASP A 633 -48.31 10.85 57.74
CA ASP A 633 -48.63 9.44 57.52
C ASP A 633 -50.11 9.03 57.65
N THR A 634 -50.50 7.99 56.90
CA THR A 634 -51.07 6.74 57.49
C THR A 634 -50.87 5.59 56.50
N ALA A 635 -50.50 4.39 56.97
CA ALA A 635 -50.21 3.24 56.12
C ALA A 635 -51.40 2.27 55.96
N GLN A 636 -51.60 1.73 54.74
CA GLN A 636 -51.98 0.34 54.49
C GLN A 636 -52.01 0.01 52.98
N LEU A 637 -51.26 -1.01 52.54
CA LEU A 637 -51.67 -1.85 51.41
C LEU A 637 -51.06 -3.26 51.54
N THR A 638 -51.83 -4.28 51.19
CA THR A 638 -51.47 -5.69 51.35
C THR A 638 -50.86 -6.33 50.09
N ARG A 639 -50.05 -7.36 50.30
CA ARG A 639 -49.29 -8.10 49.28
C ARG A 639 -50.08 -9.28 48.69
N ARG A 640 -50.27 -9.30 47.36
CA ARG A 640 -50.33 -10.51 46.49
C ARG A 640 -50.14 -10.07 45.02
N GLU A 641 -49.10 -10.54 44.32
CA GLU A 641 -49.00 -11.83 43.60
C GLU A 641 -49.80 -11.87 42.29
N SER A 642 -49.14 -11.51 41.19
CA SER A 642 -49.22 -12.22 39.91
C SER A 642 -47.99 -11.84 39.07
N GLY A 643 -47.42 -12.80 38.36
CA GLY A 643 -46.36 -12.60 37.37
C GLY A 643 -46.37 -13.77 36.41
N ASP A 644 -45.76 -13.62 35.23
CA ASP A 644 -45.51 -14.75 34.35
C ASP A 644 -44.27 -14.52 33.47
N HIS A 645 -43.64 -15.61 33.02
CA HIS A 645 -42.34 -15.59 32.36
C HIS A 645 -42.43 -15.39 30.83
N THR A 646 -41.39 -14.77 30.26
CA THR A 646 -40.98 -15.01 28.86
C THR A 646 -39.61 -15.66 28.85
N GLY A 647 -39.57 -16.99 28.66
CA GLY A 647 -38.33 -17.79 28.61
C GLY A 647 -37.60 -17.70 27.26
N LEU A 648 -36.41 -18.30 27.21
CA LEU A 648 -35.56 -18.35 26.02
C LEU A 648 -36.09 -19.28 24.92
N LEU A 649 -35.68 -19.01 23.68
CA LEU A 649 -35.66 -19.99 22.61
C LEU A 649 -34.39 -20.83 22.71
N GLN A 650 -34.51 -22.14 22.47
CA GLN A 650 -33.39 -23.06 22.35
C GLN A 650 -33.67 -24.02 21.19
N ASP A 651 -32.71 -24.16 20.28
CA ASP A 651 -32.83 -25.03 19.09
C ASP A 651 -32.68 -26.51 19.47
N VAL A 652 -33.43 -27.38 18.77
CA VAL A 652 -33.25 -28.84 18.78
C VAL A 652 -33.50 -29.39 17.37
N ASP A 653 -32.46 -29.92 16.74
CA ASP A 653 -32.57 -30.78 15.55
C ASP A 653 -33.21 -32.13 15.91
N THR A 654 -33.97 -32.73 14.99
CA THR A 654 -33.87 -34.18 14.75
C THR A 654 -34.44 -34.61 13.40
N THR A 655 -33.75 -35.53 12.74
CA THR A 655 -34.06 -36.06 11.41
C THR A 655 -34.76 -37.43 11.51
N SER A 656 -35.70 -37.74 10.60
CA SER A 656 -35.75 -38.97 9.77
C SER A 656 -37.16 -39.45 9.38
N LEU A 657 -37.19 -40.30 8.33
CA LEU A 657 -38.26 -41.22 7.88
C LEU A 657 -39.48 -40.66 7.11
N ASP A 658 -39.31 -40.67 5.78
CA ASP A 658 -40.30 -40.86 4.70
C ASP A 658 -40.91 -42.31 4.74
N PRO A 659 -41.88 -42.75 3.88
CA PRO A 659 -42.54 -42.05 2.76
C PRO A 659 -44.07 -42.25 2.62
N SER A 660 -44.64 -41.61 1.58
CA SER A 660 -45.97 -41.84 0.94
C SER A 660 -47.24 -41.52 1.78
N ASP A 661 -48.37 -41.07 1.20
CA ASP A 661 -48.75 -40.99 -0.22
C ASP A 661 -49.58 -39.71 -0.55
N SER A 662 -49.84 -39.46 -1.84
CA SER A 662 -50.66 -38.32 -2.35
C SER A 662 -52.06 -38.80 -2.82
N PRO A 663 -53.12 -37.96 -3.05
CA PRO A 663 -53.06 -36.80 -3.97
C PRO A 663 -54.07 -35.60 -3.83
N THR A 664 -53.76 -34.52 -4.57
CA THR A 664 -54.66 -33.58 -5.30
C THR A 664 -55.54 -32.47 -4.67
N GLN A 665 -55.45 -31.29 -5.33
CA GLN A 665 -56.43 -30.16 -5.51
C GLN A 665 -56.65 -29.15 -4.36
N ARG A 666 -56.25 -27.86 -4.50
CA ARG A 666 -56.82 -26.69 -5.26
C ARG A 666 -58.10 -26.13 -4.59
N TYR A 667 -58.37 -24.82 -4.42
CA TYR A 667 -57.96 -23.51 -5.01
C TYR A 667 -58.05 -22.41 -3.89
N ALA A 668 -57.79 -21.09 -3.97
CA ALA A 668 -57.18 -20.06 -4.87
C ALA A 668 -57.07 -18.74 -4.03
N GLY A 669 -56.48 -17.59 -4.43
CA GLY A 669 -55.67 -17.21 -5.60
C GLY A 669 -55.73 -15.69 -5.95
N GLY A 670 -54.67 -15.15 -6.57
CA GLY A 670 -54.63 -13.82 -7.22
C GLY A 670 -53.81 -12.72 -6.49
N ARG A 671 -53.17 -11.77 -7.18
CA ARG A 671 -52.89 -11.58 -8.62
C ARG A 671 -51.53 -10.91 -8.83
N TYR A 672 -50.84 -11.25 -9.92
CA TYR A 672 -49.77 -10.45 -10.54
C TYR A 672 -50.25 -9.91 -11.90
N LEU A 673 -49.58 -8.89 -12.43
CA LEU A 673 -49.61 -8.53 -13.85
C LEU A 673 -48.18 -8.26 -14.35
N SER A 674 -47.86 -8.82 -15.51
CA SER A 674 -46.60 -8.64 -16.23
C SER A 674 -46.83 -8.87 -17.72
N LEU A 675 -46.07 -8.19 -18.57
CA LEU A 675 -45.95 -8.33 -20.03
C LEU A 675 -44.74 -7.47 -20.45
N ALA A 676 -43.93 -7.80 -21.47
CA ALA A 676 -43.96 -8.94 -22.37
C ALA A 676 -42.52 -9.34 -22.79
N SER A 677 -42.35 -10.54 -23.35
CA SER A 677 -41.18 -10.90 -24.16
C SER A 677 -41.63 -11.40 -25.54
N SER A 678 -40.74 -11.30 -26.53
CA SER A 678 -41.03 -11.60 -27.94
C SER A 678 -40.86 -13.08 -28.29
N ARG A 679 -41.59 -13.52 -29.34
CA ARG A 679 -41.38 -14.82 -30.01
C ARG A 679 -40.64 -14.63 -31.34
N PRO A 680 -39.82 -15.60 -31.79
CA PRO A 680 -39.24 -15.60 -33.12
C PRO A 680 -40.24 -16.11 -34.17
N HIS A 681 -39.95 -15.85 -35.45
CA HIS A 681 -40.61 -16.48 -36.59
C HIS A 681 -39.56 -17.02 -37.57
N ILE A 682 -39.82 -18.22 -38.09
CA ILE A 682 -39.13 -18.82 -39.23
C ILE A 682 -40.17 -18.99 -40.35
N LEU A 683 -39.73 -18.91 -41.61
CA LEU A 683 -40.54 -19.09 -42.81
C LEU A 683 -39.73 -19.88 -43.84
N ASN A 684 -40.40 -20.79 -44.56
CA ASN A 684 -39.79 -21.66 -45.58
C ASN A 684 -40.48 -21.45 -46.94
N ASN A 685 -39.74 -21.77 -48.00
CA ASN A 685 -40.17 -21.93 -49.41
C ASN A 685 -40.73 -20.67 -50.11
N VAL A 686 -39.95 -20.09 -51.03
CA VAL A 686 -39.83 -20.57 -52.42
C VAL A 686 -38.36 -20.60 -52.80
#